data_AF-A0A1F6APQ2-F1
#
_entry.id   AF-A0A1F6APQ2-F1
#
_cell.length_a   1.000
_cell.length_b   1.000
_cell.length_c   1.000
_cell.angle_alpha   90.00
_cell.angle_beta   90.00
_cell.angle_gamma   90.00
#
_symmetry.space_group_name_H-M   'P 1'
#
loop_
_entity.id
_entity.type
_entity.pdbx_description
1 polymer ?
#
loop_
_entity_poly.entity_id
_entity_poly.type
_entity_poly.pdbx_seq_one_letter_code
_entity_poly.pdbx_strand_id
1 'polypeptide(L)'
;MVISFIKFILFLIFFLYLPAKLIFGLLKVKIEDRLIETGLSFIFGMVMITLISLVIRYLGLSFSLLWLIFFLSLVYLFKNLLKFRWSKDLKNQMSKPNILILLVLMIGIVAQNLVLFRGGWKVGSLYLFPSLHDTMWNIALAGELFHHFPPQNPAMAGILLKNNHYFYPFFLAVTRYLTGIHIFDLYYRFGPITVSLLFGFGLYAVSSILTKNTFFRALTIFLGYFSGNFAFFLPLFLGRNLDWKGNTFFSDQPFDQLVNPYSVFGFTLMLFGIYCLSKITQRKNILSFGFSMVGGILFGALYGFKSFGGIIVILALGLSTLISVIFHRKLYLLPITLVTFLLFLFIFFFTTDVHSASMIWAPGWLLTQLMTDRDKLNQRQYADIEIFYMSSGRLLGYLKIKAIELMIYLVGNLGTRLTGLVYLFIIIKRKNYTLWFITFAVLISLLIPLLFNLRNSAFNIIQFTPYALVLLAVMSVFFLEKIYFILSQKGKKLLGIVMISVFIILSVPVNVKNVLSKLDKPGDSIIEEEIEALNFLKEYTNLQDIVLIHPKIFSQDTIYIPAVSERRVYLASLGYAIQTGLYPEDRRKEIKDFIQQDSAEFLTKNKITYIYYLKTDPLDTGAGFYKKLGMEAVFKNDKVIIWGRKYSN
;
A
#
# COMPACT_ATOMS: atom_id res chain seq x y z
N MET A 1 -11.48 -3.23 -23.14
CA MET A 1 -10.11 -3.12 -22.58
C MET A 1 -9.20 -2.17 -23.36
N VAL A 2 -9.04 -2.30 -24.69
CA VAL A 2 -8.17 -1.42 -25.51
C VAL A 2 -8.52 0.07 -25.37
N ILE A 3 -9.80 0.42 -25.44
CA ILE A 3 -10.26 1.81 -25.25
C ILE A 3 -9.87 2.32 -23.85
N SER A 4 -10.11 1.53 -22.79
CA SER A 4 -9.71 1.87 -21.43
C SER A 4 -8.20 2.08 -21.30
N PHE A 5 -7.40 1.26 -21.98
CA PHE A 5 -5.94 1.44 -22.02
C PHE A 5 -5.54 2.76 -22.67
N ILE A 6 -6.11 3.09 -23.84
CA ILE A 6 -5.82 4.37 -24.53
C ILE A 6 -6.21 5.57 -23.63
N LYS A 7 -7.42 5.54 -23.04
CA LYS A 7 -7.88 6.58 -22.12
C LYS A 7 -6.94 6.72 -20.91
N PHE A 8 -6.47 5.61 -20.36
CA PHE A 8 -5.54 5.62 -19.24
C PHE A 8 -4.18 6.22 -19.63
N ILE A 9 -3.63 5.87 -20.80
CA ILE A 9 -2.38 6.47 -21.29
C ILE A 9 -2.52 7.98 -21.50
N LEU A 10 -3.63 8.44 -22.09
CA LEU A 10 -3.91 9.86 -22.25
C LEU A 10 -3.98 10.57 -20.88
N PHE A 11 -4.63 9.94 -19.90
CA PHE A 11 -4.66 10.44 -18.52
C PHE A 11 -3.25 10.56 -17.92
N LEU A 12 -2.43 9.52 -18.01
CA LEU A 12 -1.05 9.55 -17.51
C LEU A 12 -0.26 10.73 -18.12
N ILE A 13 -0.40 10.97 -19.43
CA ILE A 13 0.33 12.04 -20.13
C ILE A 13 -0.19 13.42 -19.70
N PHE A 14 -1.49 13.68 -19.87
CA PHE A 14 -2.04 15.04 -19.79
C PHE A 14 -2.41 15.47 -18.37
N PHE A 15 -2.67 14.54 -17.45
CA PHE A 15 -3.06 14.88 -16.08
C PHE A 15 -1.94 14.64 -15.07
N LEU A 16 -0.92 13.85 -15.40
CA LEU A 16 0.18 13.55 -14.48
C LEU A 16 1.53 14.07 -14.99
N TYR A 17 2.00 13.58 -16.14
CA TYR A 17 3.36 13.84 -16.61
C TYR A 17 3.58 15.30 -17.04
N LEU A 18 2.76 15.84 -17.95
CA LEU A 18 2.92 17.20 -18.46
C LEU A 18 2.73 18.28 -17.38
N PRO A 19 1.72 18.21 -16.50
CA PRO A 19 1.59 19.15 -15.38
C PRO A 19 2.80 19.11 -14.44
N ALA A 20 3.31 17.91 -14.12
CA ALA A 20 4.49 17.78 -13.28
C ALA A 20 5.73 18.41 -13.95
N LYS A 21 5.90 18.22 -15.27
CA LYS A 21 6.97 18.85 -16.05
C LYS A 21 6.88 20.37 -16.07
N LEU A 22 5.66 20.92 -16.21
CA LEU A 22 5.41 22.35 -16.08
C LEU A 22 5.86 22.84 -14.70
N ILE A 23 5.43 22.17 -13.62
CA ILE A 23 5.81 22.53 -12.25
C ILE A 23 7.32 22.43 -12.04
N PHE A 24 7.99 21.38 -12.55
CA PHE A 24 9.45 21.25 -12.45
C PHE A 24 10.18 22.38 -13.17
N GLY A 25 9.68 22.82 -14.32
CA GLY A 25 10.19 24.00 -15.02
C GLY A 25 10.09 25.26 -14.18
N LEU A 26 8.93 25.49 -13.55
CA LEU A 26 8.69 26.64 -12.65
C LEU A 26 9.58 26.58 -11.40
N LEU A 27 9.75 25.41 -10.81
CA LEU A 27 10.57 25.17 -9.63
C LEU A 27 12.08 25.02 -9.94
N LYS A 28 12.47 25.12 -11.22
CA LYS A 28 13.85 24.93 -11.71
C LYS A 28 14.47 23.59 -11.27
N VAL A 29 13.64 22.54 -11.17
CA VAL A 29 14.08 21.16 -10.89
C VAL A 29 14.67 20.56 -12.16
N LYS A 30 15.99 20.37 -12.17
CA LYS A 30 16.72 19.79 -13.31
C LYS A 30 17.17 18.38 -12.97
N ILE A 31 16.77 17.41 -13.78
CA ILE A 31 17.12 15.99 -13.65
C ILE A 31 17.74 15.55 -14.97
N GLU A 32 18.98 15.06 -14.90
CA GLU A 32 19.75 14.66 -16.09
C GLU A 32 19.29 13.30 -16.63
N ASP A 33 18.99 12.36 -15.74
CA ASP A 33 18.56 11.01 -16.11
C ASP A 33 17.06 10.99 -16.45
N ARG A 34 16.74 10.71 -17.71
CA ARG A 34 15.37 10.71 -18.23
C ARG A 34 14.46 9.67 -17.58
N LEU A 35 14.99 8.52 -17.16
CA LEU A 35 14.17 7.48 -16.48
C LEU A 35 13.75 7.98 -15.09
N ILE A 36 14.70 8.59 -14.36
CA ILE A 36 14.40 9.18 -13.05
C ILE A 36 13.44 10.35 -13.19
N GLU A 37 13.67 11.22 -14.19
CA GLU A 37 12.79 12.36 -14.45
C GLU A 37 11.37 11.90 -14.79
N THR A 38 11.23 10.87 -15.63
CA THR A 38 9.94 10.29 -16.02
C THR A 38 9.20 9.72 -14.81
N GLY A 39 9.88 8.88 -14.02
CA GLY A 39 9.30 8.31 -12.81
C GLY A 39 8.91 9.39 -11.79
N LEU A 40 9.78 10.40 -11.58
CA LEU A 40 9.51 11.51 -10.66
C LEU A 40 8.33 12.38 -11.15
N SER A 41 8.21 12.63 -12.45
CA SER A 41 7.09 13.38 -13.01
C SER A 41 5.77 12.65 -12.81
N PHE A 42 5.71 11.33 -13.06
CA PHE A 42 4.48 10.57 -12.83
C PHE A 42 4.10 10.51 -11.35
N ILE A 43 5.03 10.14 -10.46
CA ILE A 43 4.72 10.03 -9.03
C ILE A 43 4.29 11.40 -8.44
N PHE A 44 4.97 12.48 -8.83
CA PHE A 44 4.61 13.82 -8.40
C PHE A 44 3.27 14.26 -8.99
N GLY A 45 3.00 13.95 -10.26
CA GLY A 45 1.71 14.19 -10.90
C GLY A 45 0.55 13.48 -10.19
N MET A 46 0.75 12.22 -9.79
CA MET A 46 -0.24 11.46 -9.01
C MET A 46 -0.50 12.10 -7.64
N VAL A 47 0.53 12.55 -6.94
CA VAL A 47 0.35 13.27 -5.66
C VAL A 47 -0.37 14.59 -5.88
N MET A 48 0.04 15.38 -6.88
CA MET A 48 -0.53 16.69 -7.15
C MET A 48 -1.99 16.62 -7.54
N ILE A 49 -2.39 15.70 -8.43
CA ILE A 49 -3.79 15.57 -8.83
C ILE A 49 -4.66 15.16 -7.63
N THR A 50 -4.17 14.28 -6.76
CA THR A 50 -4.88 13.89 -5.55
C THR A 50 -5.03 15.05 -4.57
N LEU A 51 -3.97 15.82 -4.31
CA LEU A 51 -4.02 16.98 -3.42
C LEU A 51 -4.89 18.10 -3.98
N ILE A 52 -4.83 18.38 -5.28
CA ILE A 52 -5.69 19.38 -5.94
C ILE A 52 -7.15 18.94 -5.86
N SER A 53 -7.44 17.67 -6.15
CA SER A 53 -8.79 17.11 -6.05
C SER A 53 -9.33 17.18 -4.63
N LEU A 54 -8.45 16.99 -3.63
CA LEU A 54 -8.79 17.09 -2.22
C LEU A 54 -9.25 18.51 -1.88
N VAL A 55 -8.47 19.51 -2.30
CA VAL A 55 -8.79 20.93 -2.08
C VAL A 55 -10.09 21.30 -2.79
N ILE A 56 -10.26 20.91 -4.07
CA ILE A 56 -11.49 21.17 -4.83
C ILE A 56 -12.72 20.63 -4.08
N ARG A 57 -12.66 19.38 -3.62
CA ARG A 57 -13.80 18.75 -2.95
C ARG A 57 -14.03 19.27 -1.54
N TYR A 58 -12.97 19.61 -0.82
CA TYR A 58 -13.08 20.25 0.48
C TYR A 58 -13.78 21.60 0.40
N LEU A 59 -13.55 22.36 -0.68
CA LEU A 59 -14.23 23.63 -0.95
C LEU A 59 -15.64 23.46 -1.55
N GLY A 60 -16.15 22.23 -1.67
CA GLY A 60 -17.46 21.96 -2.28
C GLY A 60 -17.53 22.22 -3.78
N LEU A 61 -16.39 22.36 -4.46
CA LEU A 61 -16.32 22.67 -5.88
C LEU A 61 -16.48 21.41 -6.74
N SER A 62 -16.92 21.60 -7.99
CA SER A 62 -17.08 20.51 -8.96
C SER A 62 -15.74 19.97 -9.42
N PHE A 63 -15.66 18.64 -9.61
CA PHE A 63 -14.50 17.99 -10.23
C PHE A 63 -14.25 18.45 -11.68
N SER A 64 -15.19 19.12 -12.33
CA SER A 64 -14.97 19.69 -13.67
C SER A 64 -13.79 20.67 -13.71
N LEU A 65 -13.44 21.31 -12.58
CA LEU A 65 -12.26 22.18 -12.48
C LEU A 65 -10.93 21.45 -12.75
N LEU A 66 -10.89 20.12 -12.60
CA LEU A 66 -9.70 19.32 -12.93
C LEU A 66 -9.34 19.40 -14.43
N TRP A 67 -10.29 19.72 -15.31
CA TRP A 67 -10.00 19.91 -16.74
C TRP A 67 -9.10 21.13 -17.00
N LEU A 68 -8.97 22.07 -16.07
CA LEU A 68 -7.96 23.14 -16.16
C LEU A 68 -6.53 22.57 -16.22
N ILE A 69 -6.27 21.45 -15.54
CA ILE A 69 -4.98 20.75 -15.60
C ILE A 69 -4.70 20.28 -17.03
N PHE A 70 -5.71 19.75 -17.72
CA PHE A 70 -5.60 19.32 -19.12
C PHE A 70 -5.28 20.51 -20.04
N PHE A 71 -5.96 21.64 -19.89
CA PHE A 71 -5.67 22.85 -20.67
C PHE A 71 -4.27 23.40 -20.42
N LEU A 72 -3.82 23.44 -19.16
CA LEU A 72 -2.45 23.83 -18.81
C LEU A 72 -1.41 22.89 -19.46
N SER A 73 -1.70 21.59 -19.50
CA SER A 73 -0.86 20.61 -20.19
C SER A 73 -0.80 20.83 -21.69
N LEU A 74 -1.92 21.18 -22.34
CA LEU A 74 -1.95 21.56 -23.75
C LEU A 74 -1.11 22.81 -24.00
N VAL A 75 -1.28 23.86 -23.20
CA VAL A 75 -0.47 25.10 -23.31
C VAL A 75 1.02 24.80 -23.15
N TYR A 76 1.39 24.00 -22.15
CA TYR A 76 2.78 23.57 -21.95
C TYR A 76 3.30 22.76 -23.14
N LEU A 77 2.49 21.84 -23.67
CA LEU A 77 2.82 21.04 -24.84
C LEU A 77 3.05 21.94 -26.07
N PHE A 78 2.11 22.83 -26.41
CA PHE A 78 2.23 23.75 -27.55
C PHE A 78 3.48 24.64 -27.46
N LYS A 79 3.75 25.21 -26.29
CA LYS A 79 4.95 26.06 -26.07
C LYS A 79 6.26 25.31 -26.28
N ASN A 80 6.29 24.02 -25.97
CA ASN A 80 7.48 23.18 -26.11
C ASN A 80 7.55 22.44 -27.44
N LEU A 81 6.43 22.15 -28.10
CA LEU A 81 6.39 21.60 -29.46
C LEU A 81 7.08 22.54 -30.44
N LEU A 82 6.88 23.86 -30.29
CA LEU A 82 7.59 24.88 -31.07
C LEU A 82 9.12 24.87 -30.83
N LYS A 83 9.58 24.31 -29.72
CA LYS A 83 11.00 24.14 -29.37
C LYS A 83 11.50 22.71 -29.60
N PHE A 84 10.60 21.78 -29.94
CA PHE A 84 10.89 20.37 -30.04
C PHE A 84 11.58 20.08 -31.36
N ARG A 85 12.91 20.21 -31.37
CA ARG A 85 13.73 19.60 -32.43
C ARG A 85 13.73 18.09 -32.17
N TRP A 86 13.24 17.31 -33.14
CA TRP A 86 13.41 15.85 -33.18
C TRP A 86 14.91 15.54 -33.11
N SER A 87 15.43 15.31 -31.89
CA SER A 87 16.85 15.10 -31.71
C SER A 87 17.21 13.65 -32.03
N LYS A 88 18.40 13.44 -32.61
CA LYS A 88 19.03 12.13 -32.81
C LYS A 88 19.24 11.33 -31.51
N ASP A 89 18.85 11.87 -30.35
CA ASP A 89 19.06 11.28 -29.03
C ASP A 89 18.23 10.02 -28.77
N LEU A 90 17.15 9.76 -29.50
CA LEU A 90 16.32 8.56 -29.29
C LEU A 90 17.12 7.26 -29.51
N LYS A 91 18.02 7.24 -30.50
CA LYS A 91 18.94 6.09 -30.71
C LYS A 91 19.99 5.97 -29.58
N ASN A 92 20.50 7.08 -29.04
CA ASN A 92 21.45 7.06 -27.92
C ASN A 92 20.80 6.65 -26.59
N GLN A 93 19.48 6.84 -26.45
CA GLN A 93 18.73 6.45 -25.25
C GLN A 93 18.49 4.94 -25.14
N MET A 94 18.45 4.21 -26.25
CA MET A 94 18.36 2.74 -26.27
C MET A 94 19.74 2.06 -26.22
N SER A 95 20.62 2.56 -25.35
CA SER A 95 21.90 1.89 -25.11
C SER A 95 21.68 0.51 -24.45
N LYS A 96 22.55 -0.47 -24.73
CA LYS A 96 22.48 -1.83 -24.13
C LYS A 96 22.24 -1.82 -22.60
N PRO A 97 22.88 -0.93 -21.81
CA PRO A 97 22.63 -0.83 -20.37
C PRO A 97 21.19 -0.44 -19.99
N ASN A 98 20.54 0.43 -20.76
CA ASN A 98 19.15 0.82 -20.52
C ASN A 98 18.18 -0.32 -20.87
N ILE A 99 18.51 -1.14 -21.87
CA ILE A 99 17.72 -2.34 -22.21
C ILE A 99 17.71 -3.32 -21.04
N LEU A 100 18.87 -3.57 -20.39
CA LEU A 100 18.92 -4.43 -19.20
C LEU A 100 17.99 -3.92 -18.09
N ILE A 101 18.04 -2.62 -17.79
CA ILE A 101 17.17 -2.00 -16.78
C ILE A 101 15.69 -2.21 -17.14
N LEU A 102 15.32 -1.93 -18.40
CA LEU A 102 13.94 -2.10 -18.87
C LEU A 102 13.49 -3.56 -18.83
N LEU A 103 14.35 -4.52 -19.17
CA LEU A 103 14.03 -5.95 -19.07
C LEU A 103 13.78 -6.37 -17.62
N VAL A 104 14.66 -5.98 -16.69
CA VAL A 104 14.46 -6.29 -15.26
C VAL A 104 13.18 -5.64 -14.72
N LEU A 105 12.89 -4.39 -15.14
CA LEU A 105 11.63 -3.72 -14.79
C LEU A 105 10.42 -4.50 -15.31
N MET A 106 10.42 -4.90 -16.59
CA MET A 106 9.33 -5.66 -17.19
C MET A 106 9.10 -6.99 -16.47
N ILE A 107 10.17 -7.74 -16.16
CA ILE A 107 10.08 -8.99 -15.41
C ILE A 107 9.48 -8.75 -14.02
N GLY A 108 9.95 -7.72 -13.30
CA GLY A 108 9.42 -7.34 -11.99
C GLY A 108 7.93 -6.97 -12.03
N ILE A 109 7.53 -6.13 -13.00
CA ILE A 109 6.15 -5.68 -13.18
C ILE A 109 5.24 -6.88 -13.47
N VAL A 110 5.60 -7.71 -14.44
CA VAL A 110 4.79 -8.89 -14.79
C VAL A 110 4.65 -9.78 -13.57
N ALA A 111 5.76 -10.20 -12.95
CA ALA A 111 5.75 -11.12 -11.81
C ALA A 111 4.92 -10.60 -10.63
N GLN A 112 5.09 -9.34 -10.23
CA GLN A 112 4.40 -8.77 -9.08
C GLN A 112 2.89 -8.61 -9.31
N ASN A 113 2.47 -8.43 -10.57
CA ASN A 113 1.06 -8.20 -10.92
C ASN A 113 0.28 -9.49 -11.25
N LEU A 114 0.94 -10.63 -11.45
CA LEU A 114 0.30 -11.89 -11.90
C LEU A 114 -0.95 -12.26 -11.08
N VAL A 115 -0.87 -12.12 -9.76
CA VAL A 115 -1.98 -12.47 -8.86
C VAL A 115 -3.15 -11.51 -9.03
N LEU A 116 -2.91 -10.19 -8.86
CA LEU A 116 -3.97 -9.18 -8.88
C LEU A 116 -4.65 -9.03 -10.25
N PHE A 117 -3.93 -9.25 -11.35
CA PHE A 117 -4.46 -9.03 -12.71
C PHE A 117 -5.71 -9.88 -13.03
N ARG A 118 -5.87 -11.00 -12.32
CA ARG A 118 -7.01 -11.92 -12.39
C ARG A 118 -8.29 -11.39 -11.72
N GLY A 119 -8.23 -10.27 -11.01
CA GLY A 119 -9.38 -9.69 -10.30
C GLY A 119 -10.55 -9.38 -11.25
N GLY A 120 -11.73 -9.89 -10.90
CA GLY A 120 -12.95 -9.82 -11.70
C GLY A 120 -13.02 -10.81 -12.87
N TRP A 121 -12.10 -11.78 -12.99
CA TRP A 121 -12.23 -12.84 -13.99
C TRP A 121 -13.27 -13.88 -13.56
N LYS A 122 -14.12 -14.28 -14.51
CA LYS A 122 -15.07 -15.37 -14.34
C LYS A 122 -14.39 -16.72 -14.57
N VAL A 123 -14.54 -17.65 -13.65
CA VAL A 123 -14.07 -19.04 -13.71
C VAL A 123 -15.23 -19.95 -13.28
N GLY A 124 -15.89 -20.59 -14.25
CA GLY A 124 -17.15 -21.28 -13.99
C GLY A 124 -18.23 -20.31 -13.53
N SER A 125 -18.89 -20.60 -12.40
CA SER A 125 -19.88 -19.73 -11.74
C SER A 125 -19.27 -18.76 -10.71
N LEU A 126 -17.93 -18.65 -10.65
CA LEU A 126 -17.23 -17.81 -9.67
C LEU A 126 -16.53 -16.64 -10.35
N TYR A 127 -16.51 -15.49 -9.67
CA TYR A 127 -15.66 -14.35 -9.98
C TYR A 127 -14.49 -14.29 -9.01
N LEU A 128 -13.27 -14.24 -9.53
CA LEU A 128 -12.05 -14.23 -8.72
C LEU A 128 -11.71 -12.83 -8.22
N PHE A 129 -11.40 -12.69 -6.94
CA PHE A 129 -11.00 -11.43 -6.33
C PHE A 129 -9.85 -11.63 -5.36
N PRO A 130 -8.59 -11.67 -5.85
CA PRO A 130 -7.45 -11.95 -4.99
C PRO A 130 -7.38 -11.00 -3.79
N SER A 131 -7.26 -11.55 -2.58
CA SER A 131 -7.34 -10.81 -1.33
C SER A 131 -8.64 -10.02 -1.19
N LEU A 132 -9.78 -10.71 -1.30
CA LEU A 132 -11.12 -10.12 -1.35
C LEU A 132 -11.31 -9.07 -0.25
N HIS A 133 -10.97 -9.41 1.00
CA HIS A 133 -11.09 -8.52 2.16
C HIS A 133 -10.46 -7.14 1.92
N ASP A 134 -9.15 -7.09 1.66
CA ASP A 134 -8.40 -5.83 1.49
C ASP A 134 -8.73 -5.12 0.18
N THR A 135 -8.89 -5.87 -0.90
CA THR A 135 -9.11 -5.27 -2.21
C THR A 135 -10.50 -4.64 -2.31
N MET A 136 -11.54 -5.32 -1.78
CA MET A 136 -12.90 -4.80 -1.77
C MET A 136 -13.07 -3.60 -0.84
N TRP A 137 -12.40 -3.55 0.31
CA TRP A 137 -12.38 -2.35 1.14
C TRP A 137 -11.94 -1.10 0.37
N ASN A 138 -10.86 -1.22 -0.41
CA ASN A 138 -10.34 -0.09 -1.17
C ASN A 138 -11.21 0.27 -2.38
N ILE A 139 -11.83 -0.72 -3.02
CA ILE A 139 -12.79 -0.48 -4.10
C ILE A 139 -14.05 0.22 -3.55
N ALA A 140 -14.57 -0.22 -2.40
CA ALA A 140 -15.70 0.42 -1.72
C ALA A 140 -15.37 1.87 -1.33
N LEU A 141 -14.17 2.12 -0.79
CA LEU A 141 -13.70 3.47 -0.52
C LEU A 141 -13.63 4.34 -1.78
N ALA A 142 -13.08 3.82 -2.88
CA ALA A 142 -13.00 4.56 -4.12
C ALA A 142 -14.39 4.84 -4.73
N GLY A 143 -15.34 3.92 -4.55
CA GLY A 143 -16.75 4.12 -4.89
C GLY A 143 -17.39 5.25 -4.08
N GLU A 144 -17.25 5.22 -2.75
CA GLU A 144 -17.76 6.29 -1.89
C GLU A 144 -17.12 7.64 -2.23
N LEU A 145 -15.79 7.69 -2.42
CA LEU A 145 -15.08 8.93 -2.76
C LEU A 145 -15.42 9.49 -4.15
N PHE A 146 -15.89 8.65 -5.06
CA PHE A 146 -16.36 9.07 -6.39
C PHE A 146 -17.69 9.80 -6.28
N HIS A 147 -18.60 9.32 -5.42
CA HIS A 147 -19.96 9.87 -5.28
C HIS A 147 -20.07 10.94 -4.18
N HIS A 148 -19.35 10.79 -3.08
CA HIS A 148 -19.51 11.60 -1.86
C HIS A 148 -18.17 12.04 -1.29
N PHE A 149 -18.11 13.31 -0.88
CA PHE A 149 -16.96 13.85 -0.16
C PHE A 149 -17.46 14.86 0.88
N PRO A 150 -16.98 14.81 2.14
CA PRO A 150 -16.05 13.82 2.68
C PRO A 150 -16.69 12.40 2.75
N PRO A 151 -15.89 11.32 2.62
CA PRO A 151 -16.43 9.97 2.46
C PRO A 151 -17.05 9.43 3.75
N GLN A 152 -18.16 8.68 3.63
CA GLN A 152 -18.62 7.83 4.73
C GLN A 152 -17.76 6.57 4.85
N ASN A 153 -17.86 5.89 5.99
CA ASN A 153 -17.20 4.63 6.22
C ASN A 153 -17.94 3.50 5.48
N PRO A 154 -17.33 2.82 4.50
CA PRO A 154 -18.02 1.76 3.77
C PRO A 154 -18.41 0.55 4.64
N ALA A 155 -17.75 0.36 5.78
CA ALA A 155 -18.09 -0.70 6.72
C ALA A 155 -19.36 -0.41 7.53
N MET A 156 -19.78 0.86 7.62
CA MET A 156 -20.89 1.28 8.47
C MET A 156 -21.54 2.59 7.96
N ALA A 157 -22.76 2.49 7.41
CA ALA A 157 -23.48 3.62 6.84
C ALA A 157 -23.75 4.74 7.85
N GLY A 158 -23.75 6.00 7.39
CA GLY A 158 -24.09 7.18 8.17
C GLY A 158 -22.97 7.71 9.06
N ILE A 159 -21.77 7.12 9.01
CA ILE A 159 -20.61 7.55 9.81
C ILE A 159 -19.52 8.06 8.86
N LEU A 160 -18.92 9.19 9.20
CA LEU A 160 -17.79 9.73 8.44
C LEU A 160 -16.56 8.84 8.58
N LEU A 161 -15.83 8.61 7.48
CA LEU A 161 -14.58 7.88 7.53
C LEU A 161 -13.48 8.71 8.22
N LYS A 162 -12.92 8.15 9.28
CA LYS A 162 -11.71 8.62 9.96
C LYS A 162 -10.72 7.46 10.14
N ASN A 163 -9.47 7.81 10.48
CA ASN A 163 -8.39 6.86 10.77
C ASN A 163 -8.03 5.95 9.60
N ASN A 164 -8.13 6.46 8.38
CA ASN A 164 -7.80 5.73 7.17
C ASN A 164 -7.02 6.61 6.18
N HIS A 165 -6.01 6.02 5.53
CA HIS A 165 -5.19 6.66 4.50
C HIS A 165 -5.77 6.39 3.10
N TYR A 166 -6.82 7.12 2.74
CA TYR A 166 -7.59 6.85 1.53
C TYR A 166 -7.12 7.61 0.27
N PHE A 167 -5.93 8.22 0.24
CA PHE A 167 -5.49 9.00 -0.93
C PHE A 167 -5.29 8.16 -2.18
N TYR A 168 -4.95 6.88 -2.06
CA TYR A 168 -4.87 6.00 -3.22
C TYR A 168 -6.26 5.64 -3.76
N PRO A 169 -7.23 5.15 -2.96
CA PRO A 169 -8.63 5.07 -3.39
C PRO A 169 -9.16 6.38 -4.00
N PHE A 170 -8.79 7.52 -3.41
CA PHE A 170 -9.20 8.83 -3.93
C PHE A 170 -8.58 9.15 -5.29
N PHE A 171 -7.30 8.82 -5.49
CA PHE A 171 -6.65 8.90 -6.79
C PHE A 171 -7.38 8.03 -7.84
N LEU A 172 -7.79 6.81 -7.49
CA LEU A 172 -8.55 5.94 -8.39
C LEU A 172 -9.94 6.52 -8.70
N ALA A 173 -10.64 7.08 -7.71
CA ALA A 173 -11.92 7.76 -7.90
C ALA A 173 -11.81 8.95 -8.87
N VAL A 174 -10.79 9.79 -8.71
CA VAL A 174 -10.49 10.91 -9.61
C VAL A 174 -10.14 10.42 -11.01
N THR A 175 -9.36 9.34 -11.11
CA THR A 175 -9.02 8.73 -12.40
C THR A 175 -10.28 8.20 -13.09
N ARG A 176 -11.18 7.53 -12.37
CA ARG A 176 -12.48 7.09 -12.88
C ARG A 176 -13.31 8.26 -13.38
N TYR A 177 -13.37 9.37 -12.64
CA TYR A 177 -14.08 10.57 -13.06
C TYR A 177 -13.54 11.13 -14.39
N LEU A 178 -12.23 11.28 -14.53
CA LEU A 178 -11.61 11.89 -15.71
C LEU A 178 -11.61 10.97 -16.95
N THR A 179 -11.64 9.66 -16.75
CA THR A 179 -11.48 8.67 -17.85
C THR A 179 -12.74 7.86 -18.14
N GLY A 180 -13.65 7.74 -17.18
CA GLY A 180 -14.77 6.80 -17.23
C GLY A 180 -14.36 5.33 -17.17
N ILE A 181 -13.11 5.01 -16.80
CA ILE A 181 -12.66 3.61 -16.66
C ILE A 181 -13.28 3.00 -15.41
N HIS A 182 -13.76 1.76 -15.52
CA HIS A 182 -14.36 1.04 -14.41
C HIS A 182 -13.39 0.87 -13.24
N ILE A 183 -13.88 0.99 -12.00
CA ILE A 183 -13.03 1.00 -10.81
C ILE A 183 -12.26 -0.32 -10.62
N PHE A 184 -12.85 -1.46 -10.99
CA PHE A 184 -12.17 -2.76 -10.91
C PHE A 184 -10.99 -2.85 -11.88
N ASP A 185 -11.09 -2.26 -13.08
CA ASP A 185 -9.96 -2.22 -14.02
C ASP A 185 -8.85 -1.30 -13.51
N LEU A 186 -9.22 -0.16 -12.91
CA LEU A 186 -8.26 0.74 -12.28
C LEU A 186 -7.56 0.07 -11.10
N TYR A 187 -8.28 -0.66 -10.25
CA TYR A 187 -7.72 -1.28 -9.05
C TYR A 187 -6.91 -2.56 -9.32
N TYR A 188 -7.36 -3.45 -10.22
CA TYR A 188 -6.70 -4.74 -10.44
C TYR A 188 -5.69 -4.75 -11.59
N ARG A 189 -5.75 -3.77 -12.51
CA ARG A 189 -4.91 -3.77 -13.72
C ARG A 189 -4.08 -2.51 -13.81
N PHE A 190 -4.71 -1.37 -14.10
CA PHE A 190 -3.98 -0.15 -14.45
C PHE A 190 -3.18 0.42 -13.27
N GLY A 191 -3.81 0.54 -12.10
CA GLY A 191 -3.20 1.05 -10.88
C GLY A 191 -1.98 0.22 -10.44
N PRO A 192 -2.11 -1.08 -10.18
CA PRO A 192 -1.01 -1.94 -9.75
C PRO A 192 0.18 -1.96 -10.73
N ILE A 193 -0.09 -2.00 -12.04
CA ILE A 193 0.97 -1.95 -13.08
C ILE A 193 1.72 -0.62 -13.02
N THR A 194 1.00 0.51 -12.93
CA THR A 194 1.62 1.83 -12.79
C THR A 194 2.42 1.94 -11.51
N VAL A 195 1.87 1.51 -10.37
CA VAL A 195 2.57 1.55 -9.08
C VAL A 195 3.84 0.70 -9.10
N SER A 196 3.76 -0.53 -9.64
CA SER A 196 4.90 -1.43 -9.76
C SER A 196 6.00 -0.80 -10.65
N LEU A 197 5.64 -0.27 -11.83
CA LEU A 197 6.58 0.45 -12.69
C LEU A 197 7.28 1.62 -11.96
N LEU A 198 6.51 2.45 -11.25
CA LEU A 198 7.06 3.57 -10.51
C LEU A 198 7.94 3.13 -9.33
N PHE A 199 7.61 2.02 -8.66
CA PHE A 199 8.46 1.42 -7.64
C PHE A 199 9.82 1.01 -8.21
N GLY A 200 9.83 0.36 -9.38
CA GLY A 200 11.05 0.04 -10.11
C GLY A 200 11.86 1.28 -10.49
N PHE A 201 11.22 2.36 -10.96
CA PHE A 201 11.90 3.63 -11.21
C PHE A 201 12.41 4.29 -9.92
N GLY A 202 11.72 4.15 -8.80
CA GLY A 202 12.18 4.63 -7.48
C GLY A 202 13.44 3.89 -7.03
N LEU A 203 13.48 2.56 -7.18
CA LEU A 203 14.67 1.74 -6.89
C LEU A 203 15.84 2.16 -7.78
N TYR A 204 15.59 2.36 -9.08
CA TYR A 204 16.58 2.88 -10.00
C TYR A 204 17.10 4.26 -9.56
N ALA A 205 16.20 5.19 -9.21
CA ALA A 205 16.55 6.53 -8.77
C ALA A 205 17.45 6.52 -7.53
N VAL A 206 17.12 5.73 -6.50
CA VAL A 206 17.96 5.63 -5.29
C VAL A 206 19.29 4.93 -5.60
N SER A 207 19.29 3.88 -6.43
CA SER A 207 20.54 3.22 -6.83
C SER A 207 21.50 4.17 -7.55
N SER A 208 20.98 5.14 -8.31
CA SER A 208 21.79 6.14 -9.03
C SER A 208 22.57 7.08 -8.10
N ILE A 209 22.12 7.23 -6.85
CA ILE A 209 22.79 8.01 -5.81
C ILE A 209 24.05 7.29 -5.33
N LEU A 210 24.02 5.96 -5.31
CA LEU A 210 25.04 5.11 -4.68
C LEU A 210 26.04 4.56 -5.69
N THR A 211 25.59 4.23 -6.91
CA THR A 211 26.43 3.63 -7.94
C THR A 211 26.21 4.24 -9.33
N LYS A 212 27.28 4.25 -10.12
CA LYS A 212 27.27 4.56 -11.56
C LYS A 212 27.19 3.29 -12.42
N ASN A 213 27.40 2.10 -11.85
CA ASN A 213 27.42 0.85 -12.58
C ASN A 213 25.99 0.37 -12.86
N THR A 214 25.65 0.28 -14.14
CA THR A 214 24.31 -0.07 -14.62
C THR A 214 23.88 -1.50 -14.26
N PHE A 215 24.81 -2.45 -14.18
CA PHE A 215 24.51 -3.80 -13.70
C PHE A 215 24.06 -3.79 -12.24
N PHE A 216 24.76 -3.06 -11.37
CA PHE A 216 24.35 -2.95 -9.96
C PHE A 216 23.06 -2.13 -9.78
N ARG A 217 22.77 -1.17 -10.67
CA ARG A 217 21.44 -0.53 -10.71
C ARG A 217 20.34 -1.52 -11.08
N ALA A 218 20.55 -2.34 -12.13
CA ALA A 218 19.61 -3.38 -12.51
C ALA A 218 19.44 -4.44 -11.40
N LEU A 219 20.53 -4.85 -10.75
CA LEU A 219 20.49 -5.75 -9.60
C LEU A 219 19.74 -5.15 -8.40
N THR A 220 19.82 -3.84 -8.20
CA THR A 220 19.02 -3.14 -7.18
C THR A 220 17.53 -3.25 -7.48
N ILE A 221 17.12 -3.05 -8.72
CA ILE A 221 15.73 -3.22 -9.14
C ILE A 221 15.30 -4.66 -8.91
N PHE A 222 16.10 -5.62 -9.38
CA PHE A 222 15.83 -7.05 -9.22
C PHE A 222 15.64 -7.44 -7.75
N LEU A 223 16.59 -7.11 -6.87
CA LEU A 223 16.50 -7.45 -5.44
C LEU A 223 15.42 -6.66 -4.71
N GLY A 224 15.10 -5.44 -5.16
CA GLY A 224 13.98 -4.68 -4.62
C GLY A 224 12.62 -5.35 -4.86
N TYR A 225 12.43 -5.98 -6.03
CA TYR A 225 11.25 -6.81 -6.30
C TYR A 225 11.34 -8.17 -5.61
N PHE A 226 12.42 -8.90 -5.82
CA PHE A 226 12.44 -10.35 -5.63
C PHE A 226 13.10 -10.81 -4.35
N SER A 227 13.67 -9.93 -3.52
CA SER A 227 14.22 -10.37 -2.23
C SER A 227 13.09 -10.81 -1.29
N GLY A 228 13.14 -12.07 -0.86
CA GLY A 228 12.24 -12.68 0.10
C GLY A 228 12.93 -12.93 1.43
N ASN A 229 12.19 -13.56 2.34
CA ASN A 229 12.68 -13.96 3.65
C ASN A 229 13.36 -15.34 3.58
N PHE A 230 13.88 -15.83 4.71
CA PHE A 230 14.52 -17.16 4.81
C PHE A 230 13.58 -18.29 5.23
N ALA A 231 12.26 -18.14 5.08
CA ALA A 231 11.30 -19.13 5.56
C ALA A 231 11.44 -20.49 4.84
N PHE A 232 11.96 -20.49 3.61
CA PHE A 232 12.23 -21.72 2.85
C PHE A 232 13.29 -22.63 3.48
N PHE A 233 14.11 -22.14 4.41
CA PHE A 233 15.05 -22.97 5.18
C PHE A 233 14.40 -23.69 6.35
N LEU A 234 13.24 -23.22 6.84
CA LEU A 234 12.59 -23.80 8.02
C LEU A 234 12.30 -25.30 7.91
N PRO A 235 11.90 -25.86 6.75
CA PRO A 235 11.72 -27.30 6.62
C PRO A 235 12.96 -28.15 6.92
N LEU A 236 14.18 -27.59 6.84
CA LEU A 236 15.41 -28.28 7.21
C LEU A 236 15.56 -28.46 8.72
N PHE A 237 14.91 -27.61 9.52
CA PHE A 237 15.04 -27.58 10.97
C PHE A 237 13.78 -28.03 11.71
N LEU A 238 12.61 -27.75 11.14
CA LEU A 238 11.30 -27.96 11.79
C LEU A 238 10.46 -29.06 11.12
N GLY A 239 11.01 -29.72 10.10
CA GLY A 239 10.37 -30.83 9.39
C GLY A 239 9.74 -30.44 8.05
N ARG A 240 9.70 -31.42 7.13
CA ARG A 240 9.33 -31.22 5.71
C ARG A 240 7.90 -30.72 5.49
N ASN A 241 7.01 -30.91 6.45
CA ASN A 241 5.59 -30.59 6.33
C ASN A 241 5.25 -29.16 6.78
N LEU A 242 6.22 -28.38 7.25
CA LEU A 242 5.98 -27.00 7.67
C LEU A 242 5.59 -26.12 6.47
N ASP A 243 4.41 -25.50 6.52
CA ASP A 243 4.01 -24.52 5.52
C ASP A 243 4.68 -23.16 5.74
N TRP A 244 5.75 -22.93 4.99
CA TRP A 244 6.49 -21.66 5.00
C TRP A 244 5.99 -20.69 3.91
N LYS A 245 5.96 -19.40 4.22
CA LYS A 245 5.40 -18.35 3.36
C LYS A 245 6.06 -16.99 3.65
N GLY A 246 5.71 -15.99 2.84
CA GLY A 246 6.25 -14.62 2.96
C GLY A 246 6.11 -13.98 4.34
N ASN A 247 5.09 -14.37 5.10
CA ASN A 247 4.78 -13.82 6.41
C ASN A 247 4.96 -14.83 7.57
N THR A 248 5.69 -15.93 7.36
CA THR A 248 6.00 -16.90 8.43
C THR A 248 6.73 -16.24 9.59
N PHE A 249 7.63 -15.31 9.31
CA PHE A 249 8.31 -14.50 10.33
C PHE A 249 7.55 -13.21 10.68
N PHE A 250 6.23 -13.21 10.49
CA PHE A 250 5.30 -12.10 10.76
C PHE A 250 5.29 -10.96 9.73
N SER A 251 6.42 -10.52 9.19
CA SER A 251 6.43 -9.43 8.19
C SER A 251 6.11 -9.93 6.79
N ASP A 252 5.14 -9.29 6.15
CA ASP A 252 4.96 -9.43 4.71
C ASP A 252 6.17 -8.90 3.94
N GLN A 253 6.46 -9.54 2.80
CA GLN A 253 7.57 -9.13 1.94
C GLN A 253 7.13 -8.02 0.98
N PRO A 254 8.02 -7.09 0.58
CA PRO A 254 7.68 -6.00 -0.34
C PRO A 254 7.04 -6.45 -1.65
N PHE A 255 7.40 -7.64 -2.13
CA PHE A 255 6.78 -8.26 -3.30
C PHE A 255 5.27 -8.45 -3.12
N ASP A 256 4.87 -9.10 -2.02
CA ASP A 256 3.48 -9.42 -1.69
C ASP A 256 2.62 -8.19 -1.39
N GLN A 257 3.25 -7.08 -1.00
CA GLN A 257 2.54 -5.85 -0.65
C GLN A 257 1.78 -5.23 -1.84
N LEU A 258 2.03 -5.64 -3.10
CA LEU A 258 1.28 -5.09 -4.23
C LEU A 258 -0.20 -5.47 -4.22
N VAL A 259 -0.57 -6.57 -3.55
CA VAL A 259 -1.97 -6.92 -3.25
C VAL A 259 -2.74 -5.73 -2.67
N ASN A 260 -2.01 -4.86 -1.99
CA ASN A 260 -2.42 -3.59 -1.45
C ASN A 260 -1.60 -2.46 -2.14
N PRO A 261 -2.00 -2.00 -3.34
CA PRO A 261 -1.11 -1.21 -4.20
C PRO A 261 -0.60 0.08 -3.55
N TYR A 262 -1.36 0.69 -2.64
CA TYR A 262 -0.94 1.89 -1.93
C TYR A 262 0.24 1.68 -0.98
N SER A 263 0.50 0.45 -0.53
CA SER A 263 1.69 0.10 0.24
C SER A 263 2.95 0.24 -0.62
N VAL A 264 2.95 -0.32 -1.83
CA VAL A 264 4.05 -0.20 -2.80
C VAL A 264 4.17 1.24 -3.33
N PHE A 265 3.04 1.94 -3.47
CA PHE A 265 3.04 3.37 -3.76
C PHE A 265 3.73 4.18 -2.65
N GLY A 266 3.49 3.80 -1.39
CA GLY A 266 4.18 4.38 -0.24
C GLY A 266 5.70 4.19 -0.29
N PHE A 267 6.18 3.00 -0.68
CA PHE A 267 7.62 2.78 -0.91
C PHE A 267 8.16 3.70 -2.02
N THR A 268 7.39 3.84 -3.10
CA THR A 268 7.75 4.66 -4.26
C THR A 268 7.90 6.13 -3.90
N LEU A 269 6.93 6.70 -3.16
CA LEU A 269 7.00 8.06 -2.63
C LEU A 269 8.25 8.27 -1.76
N MET A 270 8.55 7.31 -0.87
CA MET A 270 9.75 7.38 -0.04
C MET A 270 11.04 7.35 -0.87
N LEU A 271 11.15 6.46 -1.87
CA LEU A 271 12.32 6.33 -2.72
C LEU A 271 12.59 7.60 -3.54
N PHE A 272 11.57 8.19 -4.16
CA PHE A 272 11.72 9.46 -4.88
C PHE A 272 11.97 10.65 -3.95
N GLY A 273 11.37 10.66 -2.75
CA GLY A 273 11.70 11.63 -1.71
C GLY A 273 13.17 11.54 -1.26
N ILE A 274 13.72 10.34 -1.11
CA ILE A 274 15.15 10.10 -0.84
C ILE A 274 16.01 10.64 -1.98
N TYR A 275 15.60 10.43 -3.23
CA TYR A 275 16.30 11.00 -4.39
C TYR A 275 16.33 12.54 -4.33
N CYS A 276 15.19 13.18 -4.09
CA CYS A 276 15.12 14.64 -3.91
C CYS A 276 16.01 15.12 -2.75
N LEU A 277 15.95 14.43 -1.60
CA LEU A 277 16.79 14.70 -0.43
C LEU A 277 18.28 14.62 -0.78
N SER A 278 18.69 13.64 -1.59
CA SER A 278 20.09 13.52 -2.03
C SER A 278 20.57 14.69 -2.89
N LYS A 279 19.69 15.24 -3.73
CA LYS A 279 20.03 16.41 -4.55
C LYS A 279 20.17 17.68 -3.72
N ILE A 280 19.41 17.78 -2.63
CA ILE A 280 19.56 18.86 -1.65
C ILE A 280 20.91 18.73 -0.92
N THR A 281 21.27 17.54 -0.44
CA THR A 281 22.51 17.31 0.33
C THR A 281 23.78 17.43 -0.52
N GLN A 282 23.71 17.14 -1.82
CA GLN A 282 24.84 17.26 -2.76
C GLN A 282 25.21 18.72 -3.10
N ARG A 283 24.23 19.63 -3.18
CA ARG A 283 24.43 21.05 -3.57
C ARG A 283 24.90 21.96 -2.43
N LYS A 284 25.64 21.39 -1.46
CA LYS A 284 26.19 21.99 -0.23
C LYS A 284 26.23 23.53 -0.31
N ASN A 285 25.34 24.19 0.45
CA ASN A 285 25.20 25.64 0.67
C ASN A 285 24.18 26.41 -0.20
N ILE A 286 23.64 25.85 -1.29
CA ILE A 286 22.55 26.49 -2.03
C ILE A 286 21.22 25.83 -1.63
N LEU A 287 20.28 26.64 -1.13
CA LEU A 287 18.92 26.18 -0.86
C LEU A 287 18.30 25.68 -2.17
N SER A 288 18.23 24.37 -2.33
CA SER A 288 17.67 23.75 -3.54
C SER A 288 16.14 23.72 -3.45
N PHE A 289 15.52 24.90 -3.40
CA PHE A 289 14.10 25.10 -3.11
C PHE A 289 13.18 24.19 -3.91
N GLY A 290 13.41 24.03 -5.22
CA GLY A 290 12.59 23.16 -6.07
C GLY A 290 12.61 21.69 -5.64
N PHE A 291 13.79 21.13 -5.36
CA PHE A 291 13.90 19.75 -4.83
C PHE A 291 13.33 19.64 -3.41
N SER A 292 13.44 20.70 -2.58
CA SER A 292 12.82 20.72 -1.25
C SER A 292 11.29 20.72 -1.33
N MET A 293 10.70 21.48 -2.26
CA MET A 293 9.25 21.50 -2.49
C MET A 293 8.76 20.15 -3.00
N VAL A 294 9.38 19.62 -4.06
CA VAL A 294 8.97 18.33 -4.63
C VAL A 294 9.15 17.21 -3.61
N GLY A 295 10.34 17.10 -3.01
CA GLY A 295 10.61 16.08 -1.98
C GLY A 295 9.71 16.21 -0.76
N GLY A 296 9.46 17.44 -0.30
CA GLY A 296 8.62 17.71 0.86
C GLY A 296 7.15 17.38 0.62
N ILE A 297 6.64 17.66 -0.58
CA ILE A 297 5.27 17.27 -0.97
C ILE A 297 5.14 15.75 -1.04
N LEU A 298 6.11 15.04 -1.66
CA LEU A 298 6.08 13.57 -1.71
C LEU A 298 6.12 12.95 -0.31
N PHE A 299 7.00 13.45 0.57
CA PHE A 299 7.14 12.98 1.94
C PHE A 299 5.93 13.32 2.82
N GLY A 300 5.38 14.54 2.71
CA GLY A 300 4.21 14.94 3.49
C GLY A 300 2.94 14.20 3.04
N ALA A 301 2.73 14.07 1.73
CA ALA A 301 1.59 13.35 1.17
C ALA A 301 1.61 11.85 1.47
N LEU A 302 2.79 11.28 1.73
CA LEU A 302 2.94 9.86 2.03
C LEU A 302 2.01 9.39 3.16
N TYR A 303 1.73 10.20 4.17
CA TYR A 303 0.81 9.81 5.24
C TYR A 303 -0.60 9.51 4.73
N GLY A 304 -1.11 10.31 3.78
CA GLY A 304 -2.43 10.11 3.19
C GLY A 304 -2.53 8.89 2.28
N PHE A 305 -1.41 8.48 1.67
CA PHE A 305 -1.34 7.26 0.83
C PHE A 305 -1.04 6.01 1.66
N LYS A 306 -0.16 6.10 2.65
CA LYS A 306 0.20 5.03 3.58
C LYS A 306 0.75 5.64 4.87
N SER A 307 -0.10 5.67 5.91
CA SER A 307 0.19 6.36 7.18
C SER A 307 1.49 5.89 7.85
N PHE A 308 1.77 4.58 7.82
CA PHE A 308 3.01 3.97 8.33
C PHE A 308 4.27 4.61 7.75
N GLY A 309 4.32 4.77 6.42
CA GLY A 309 5.44 5.44 5.74
C GLY A 309 5.57 6.91 6.13
N GLY A 310 4.45 7.61 6.28
CA GLY A 310 4.44 9.02 6.69
C GLY A 310 5.10 9.23 8.05
N ILE A 311 4.76 8.37 9.03
CA ILE A 311 5.34 8.39 10.37
C ILE A 311 6.85 8.12 10.31
N ILE A 312 7.29 7.10 9.55
CA ILE A 312 8.72 6.79 9.38
C ILE A 312 9.47 7.99 8.82
N VAL A 313 8.97 8.58 7.74
CA VAL A 313 9.62 9.68 7.04
C VAL A 313 9.75 10.92 7.93
N ILE A 314 8.73 11.26 8.70
CA ILE A 314 8.76 12.45 9.57
C ILE A 314 9.76 12.30 10.69
N LEU A 315 9.74 11.14 11.36
CA LEU A 315 10.68 10.87 12.44
C LEU A 315 12.12 10.81 11.90
N ALA A 316 12.36 10.12 10.78
CA ALA A 316 13.68 10.01 10.17
C ALA A 316 14.21 11.36 9.64
N LEU A 317 13.35 12.15 8.99
CA LEU A 317 13.70 13.48 8.49
C LEU A 317 13.92 14.46 9.64
N GLY A 318 13.06 14.43 10.65
CA GLY A 318 13.19 15.23 11.87
C GLY A 318 14.54 15.00 12.55
N LEU A 319 14.91 13.73 12.81
CA LEU A 319 16.20 13.38 13.39
C LEU A 319 17.38 13.81 12.50
N SER A 320 17.29 13.59 11.19
CA SER A 320 18.35 14.00 10.24
C SER A 320 18.55 15.52 10.22
N THR A 321 17.45 16.27 10.28
CA THR A 321 17.44 17.73 10.31
C THR A 321 17.94 18.26 11.65
N LEU A 322 17.53 17.68 12.78
CA LEU A 322 18.06 18.02 14.10
C LEU A 322 19.58 17.85 14.14
N ILE A 323 20.10 16.75 13.61
CA ILE A 323 21.56 16.54 13.56
C ILE A 323 22.26 17.55 12.64
N SER A 324 21.63 17.90 11.52
CA SER A 324 22.12 18.94 10.61
C SER A 324 22.20 20.31 11.27
N VAL A 325 21.15 20.70 11.98
CA VAL A 325 21.03 22.04 12.58
C VAL A 325 21.86 22.14 13.86
N ILE A 326 21.72 21.20 14.79
CA ILE A 326 22.33 21.27 16.12
C ILE A 326 23.83 21.00 16.04
N PHE A 327 24.23 19.85 15.49
CA PHE A 327 25.63 19.41 15.52
C PHE A 327 26.47 19.98 14.37
N HIS A 328 25.85 20.35 13.25
CA HIS A 328 26.59 20.80 12.07
C HIS A 328 26.25 22.22 11.61
N ARG A 329 25.29 22.89 12.26
CA ARG A 329 24.86 24.26 11.96
C ARG A 329 24.43 24.48 10.50
N LYS A 330 23.89 23.45 9.84
CA LYS A 330 23.43 23.51 8.44
C LYS A 330 21.91 23.50 8.35
N LEU A 331 21.36 24.54 7.75
CA LEU A 331 19.91 24.79 7.67
C LEU A 331 19.24 24.26 6.39
N TYR A 332 20.01 23.74 5.43
CA TYR A 332 19.46 23.42 4.11
C TYR A 332 18.44 22.26 4.09
N LEU A 333 18.32 21.48 5.18
CA LEU A 333 17.27 20.46 5.34
C LEU A 333 15.96 21.02 5.94
N LEU A 334 15.97 22.24 6.48
CA LEU A 334 14.77 22.85 7.05
C LEU A 334 13.64 23.01 6.03
N PRO A 335 13.87 23.46 4.77
CA PRO A 335 12.77 23.66 3.83
C PRO A 335 12.01 22.37 3.51
N ILE A 336 12.72 21.27 3.21
CA ILE A 336 12.07 19.97 2.95
C ILE A 336 11.34 19.47 4.19
N THR A 337 11.92 19.67 5.38
CA THR A 337 11.30 19.27 6.65
C THR A 337 10.02 20.07 6.93
N LEU A 338 10.06 21.38 6.72
CA LEU A 338 8.91 22.26 6.96
C LEU A 338 7.75 21.93 6.01
N VAL A 339 8.03 21.78 4.70
CA VAL A 339 7.01 21.40 3.72
C VAL A 339 6.42 20.02 4.05
N THR A 340 7.28 19.05 4.39
CA THR A 340 6.85 17.71 4.81
C THR A 340 5.94 17.79 6.02
N PHE A 341 6.36 18.51 7.05
CA PHE A 341 5.65 18.59 8.34
C PHE A 341 4.32 19.32 8.22
N LEU A 342 4.27 20.47 7.53
CA LEU A 342 3.03 21.22 7.33
C LEU A 342 2.00 20.41 6.54
N LEU A 343 2.42 19.77 5.44
CA LEU A 343 1.53 18.95 4.63
C LEU A 343 1.08 17.71 5.41
N PHE A 344 1.98 17.07 6.16
CA PHE A 344 1.61 15.97 7.05
C PHE A 344 0.57 16.40 8.08
N LEU A 345 0.78 17.51 8.79
CA LEU A 345 -0.16 17.96 9.82
C LEU A 345 -1.54 18.20 9.22
N PHE A 346 -1.59 18.87 8.06
CA PHE A 346 -2.83 19.07 7.33
C PHE A 346 -3.54 17.75 7.04
N ILE A 347 -2.85 16.76 6.48
CA ILE A 347 -3.45 15.46 6.15
C ILE A 347 -3.81 14.66 7.41
N PHE A 348 -2.96 14.70 8.44
CA PHE A 348 -3.17 14.03 9.72
C PHE A 348 -4.46 14.51 10.36
N PHE A 349 -4.63 15.81 10.59
CA PHE A 349 -5.86 16.34 11.18
C PHE A 349 -7.08 16.17 10.27
N PHE A 350 -6.87 16.15 8.96
CA PHE A 350 -7.96 15.91 8.01
C PHE A 350 -8.50 14.48 8.09
N THR A 351 -7.60 13.48 8.14
CA THR A 351 -7.95 12.05 7.98
C THR A 351 -8.03 11.27 9.29
N THR A 352 -7.44 11.77 10.37
CA THR A 352 -7.24 11.03 11.62
C THR A 352 -7.97 11.68 12.79
N ASP A 353 -8.60 10.85 13.61
CA ASP A 353 -9.08 11.25 14.93
C ASP A 353 -7.98 10.99 15.97
N VAL A 354 -7.48 12.07 16.56
CA VAL A 354 -6.35 12.10 17.49
C VAL A 354 -6.55 11.16 18.68
N HIS A 355 -7.79 11.00 19.17
CA HIS A 355 -8.06 10.17 20.34
C HIS A 355 -7.97 8.67 20.03
N SER A 356 -8.30 8.28 18.80
CA SER A 356 -8.33 6.89 18.37
C SER A 356 -6.98 6.38 17.84
N ALA A 357 -6.13 7.28 17.32
CA ALA A 357 -4.84 6.95 16.71
C ALA A 357 -3.70 6.84 17.73
N SER A 358 -3.84 5.92 18.69
CA SER A 358 -2.83 5.71 19.75
C SER A 358 -2.03 4.41 19.59
N MET A 359 -0.73 4.51 19.91
CA MET A 359 0.17 3.38 20.07
C MET A 359 0.20 2.97 21.55
N ILE A 360 0.17 1.67 21.80
CA ILE A 360 0.26 1.05 23.12
C ILE A 360 1.67 0.49 23.26
N TRP A 361 2.37 0.84 24.34
CA TRP A 361 3.67 0.24 24.68
C TRP A 361 3.50 -1.26 24.96
N ALA A 362 4.09 -2.10 24.14
CA ALA A 362 3.96 -3.56 24.19
C ALA A 362 5.26 -4.24 23.73
N PRO A 363 6.40 -3.98 24.42
CA PRO A 363 7.70 -4.42 23.96
C PRO A 363 7.81 -5.94 23.92
N GLY A 364 8.25 -6.48 22.79
CA GLY A 364 8.42 -7.92 22.59
C GLY A 364 7.13 -8.70 22.35
N TRP A 365 5.95 -8.06 22.34
CA TRP A 365 4.67 -8.74 22.05
C TRP A 365 4.71 -9.44 20.69
N LEU A 366 5.20 -8.75 19.67
CA LEU A 366 5.34 -9.29 18.31
C LEU A 366 6.21 -10.56 18.29
N LEU A 367 7.27 -10.58 19.10
CA LEU A 367 8.20 -11.72 19.19
C LEU A 367 7.53 -12.92 19.84
N THR A 368 6.73 -12.71 20.90
CA THR A 368 5.92 -13.77 21.50
C THR A 368 4.89 -14.31 20.50
N GLN A 369 4.15 -13.42 19.80
CA GLN A 369 3.15 -13.86 18.82
C GLN A 369 3.75 -14.64 17.66
N LEU A 370 4.96 -14.29 17.20
CA LEU A 370 5.71 -15.08 16.22
C LEU A 370 5.86 -16.54 16.66
N MET A 371 6.09 -16.78 17.95
CA MET A 371 6.27 -18.12 18.52
C MET A 371 4.95 -18.82 18.84
N THR A 372 3.86 -18.10 19.12
CA THR A 372 2.59 -18.71 19.56
C THR A 372 1.57 -18.93 18.44
N ASP A 373 1.57 -18.06 17.41
CA ASP A 373 0.54 -18.06 16.37
C ASP A 373 0.68 -19.25 15.42
N ARG A 374 -0.44 -19.96 15.19
CA ARG A 374 -0.48 -21.18 14.35
C ARG A 374 -0.04 -20.95 12.91
N ASP A 375 -0.33 -19.76 12.37
CA ASP A 375 -0.02 -19.39 10.98
C ASP A 375 1.37 -18.74 10.80
N LYS A 376 2.13 -18.62 11.89
CA LYS A 376 3.48 -18.03 11.93
C LYS A 376 4.52 -19.14 12.11
N LEU A 377 5.49 -18.96 13.01
CA LEU A 377 6.52 -19.96 13.27
C LEU A 377 6.03 -21.06 14.23
N ASN A 378 5.08 -20.73 15.11
CA ASN A 378 4.36 -21.64 16.00
C ASN A 378 5.29 -22.59 16.80
N GLN A 379 6.30 -22.03 17.46
CA GLN A 379 7.20 -22.76 18.36
C GLN A 379 6.84 -22.49 19.82
N ARG A 380 5.69 -23.02 20.24
CA ARG A 380 5.09 -22.74 21.57
C ARG A 380 6.01 -23.02 22.75
N GLN A 381 6.94 -23.96 22.61
CA GLN A 381 7.99 -24.23 23.60
C GLN A 381 8.77 -22.96 24.02
N TYR A 382 9.00 -22.00 23.11
CA TYR A 382 9.69 -20.75 23.47
C TYR A 382 8.82 -19.85 24.36
N ALA A 383 7.50 -19.85 24.14
CA ALA A 383 6.56 -19.13 25.00
C ALA A 383 6.46 -19.78 26.38
N ASP A 384 6.49 -21.11 26.48
CA ASP A 384 6.51 -21.81 27.77
C ASP A 384 7.78 -21.47 28.58
N ILE A 385 8.94 -21.44 27.91
CA ILE A 385 10.21 -21.02 28.53
C ILE A 385 10.17 -19.54 28.93
N GLU A 386 9.57 -18.67 28.10
CA GLU A 386 9.37 -17.26 28.41
C GLU A 386 8.55 -17.08 29.70
N ILE A 387 7.41 -17.77 29.80
CA ILE A 387 6.52 -17.75 30.98
C ILE A 387 7.27 -18.24 32.22
N PHE A 388 8.01 -19.35 32.11
CA PHE A 388 8.81 -19.88 33.22
C PHE A 388 9.84 -18.87 33.74
N TYR A 389 10.58 -18.19 32.86
CA TYR A 389 11.57 -17.21 33.29
C TYR A 389 10.93 -15.96 33.91
N MET A 390 9.78 -15.52 33.38
CA MET A 390 9.02 -14.42 33.97
C MET A 390 8.47 -14.78 35.36
N SER A 391 7.87 -15.96 35.51
CA SER A 391 7.27 -16.40 36.78
C SER A 391 8.30 -16.72 37.86
N SER A 392 9.50 -17.16 37.46
CA SER A 392 10.63 -17.45 38.37
C SER A 392 11.53 -16.24 38.64
N GLY A 393 11.21 -15.05 38.12
CA GLY A 393 12.00 -13.83 38.31
C GLY A 393 13.40 -13.87 37.68
N ARG A 394 13.66 -14.78 36.73
CA ARG A 394 14.98 -14.99 36.11
C ARG A 394 15.18 -14.07 34.90
N LEU A 395 15.52 -12.81 35.17
CA LEU A 395 15.69 -11.77 34.13
C LEU A 395 16.67 -12.15 33.01
N LEU A 396 17.84 -12.71 33.35
CA LEU A 396 18.83 -13.12 32.33
C LEU A 396 18.30 -14.23 31.41
N GLY A 397 17.51 -15.17 31.95
CA GLY A 397 16.85 -16.22 31.17
C GLY A 397 15.83 -15.62 30.20
N TYR A 398 15.00 -14.70 30.68
CA TYR A 398 14.03 -13.97 29.87
C TYR A 398 14.70 -13.18 28.73
N LEU A 399 15.74 -12.40 29.05
CA LEU A 399 16.49 -11.62 28.05
C LEU A 399 17.16 -12.53 27.00
N LYS A 400 17.68 -13.69 27.41
CA LYS A 400 18.24 -14.69 26.48
C LYS A 400 17.19 -15.19 25.49
N ILE A 401 15.98 -15.52 25.96
CA ILE A 401 14.90 -15.96 25.07
C ILE A 401 14.46 -14.85 24.14
N LYS A 402 14.25 -13.63 24.64
CA LYS A 402 13.90 -12.48 23.80
C LYS A 402 14.97 -12.18 22.74
N ALA A 403 16.26 -12.34 23.07
CA ALA A 403 17.33 -12.20 22.10
C ALA A 403 17.28 -13.27 21.00
N ILE A 404 16.94 -14.52 21.34
CA ILE A 404 16.76 -15.60 20.37
C ILE A 404 15.56 -15.31 19.46
N GLU A 405 14.41 -14.94 20.02
CA GLU A 405 13.22 -14.60 19.24
C GLU A 405 13.48 -13.41 18.30
N LEU A 406 14.16 -12.38 18.79
CA LEU A 406 14.57 -11.23 18.00
C LEU A 406 15.52 -11.63 16.86
N MET A 407 16.48 -12.52 17.13
CA MET A 407 17.40 -13.01 16.10
C MET A 407 16.64 -13.79 15.03
N ILE A 408 15.70 -14.67 15.42
CA ILE A 408 14.84 -15.40 14.48
C ILE A 408 14.01 -14.43 13.65
N TYR A 409 13.39 -13.43 14.29
CA TYR A 409 12.62 -12.40 13.61
C TYR A 409 13.47 -11.62 12.60
N LEU A 410 14.64 -11.12 13.00
CA LEU A 410 15.50 -10.30 12.14
C LEU A 410 16.13 -11.13 11.02
N VAL A 411 16.81 -12.23 11.34
CA VAL A 411 17.46 -13.09 10.32
C VAL A 411 16.42 -13.68 9.38
N GLY A 412 15.31 -14.16 9.94
CA GLY A 412 14.19 -14.72 9.19
C GLY A 412 13.63 -13.73 8.19
N ASN A 413 13.17 -12.54 8.64
CA ASN A 413 12.54 -11.54 7.76
C ASN A 413 13.51 -10.85 6.81
N LEU A 414 14.71 -10.48 7.28
CA LEU A 414 15.66 -9.73 6.45
C LEU A 414 16.24 -10.61 5.35
N GLY A 415 16.44 -11.90 5.61
CA GLY A 415 17.04 -12.81 4.64
C GLY A 415 18.41 -12.30 4.18
N THR A 416 18.61 -12.26 2.86
CA THR A 416 19.84 -11.73 2.25
C THR A 416 20.07 -10.24 2.56
N ARG A 417 19.00 -9.49 2.89
CA ARG A 417 19.06 -8.06 3.21
C ARG A 417 19.78 -7.74 4.51
N LEU A 418 20.04 -8.76 5.35
CA LEU A 418 20.86 -8.62 6.55
C LEU A 418 22.25 -8.03 6.22
N THR A 419 22.81 -8.36 5.06
CA THR A 419 24.08 -7.76 4.59
C THR A 419 23.99 -6.24 4.40
N GLY A 420 22.86 -5.74 3.89
CA GLY A 420 22.58 -4.32 3.78
C GLY A 420 22.49 -3.64 5.14
N LEU A 421 21.95 -4.33 6.15
CA LEU A 421 21.86 -3.79 7.52
C LEU A 421 23.24 -3.65 8.14
N VAL A 422 24.06 -4.70 8.05
CA VAL A 422 25.46 -4.68 8.52
C VAL A 422 26.23 -3.57 7.81
N TYR A 423 26.09 -3.48 6.49
CA TYR A 423 26.80 -2.47 5.71
C TYR A 423 26.37 -1.04 6.08
N LEU A 424 25.09 -0.81 6.35
CA LEU A 424 24.57 0.49 6.78
C LEU A 424 25.28 0.98 8.05
N PHE A 425 25.47 0.12 9.05
CA PHE A 425 26.23 0.44 10.27
C PHE A 425 27.71 0.73 10.01
N ILE A 426 28.31 0.09 9.01
CA ILE A 426 29.70 0.38 8.62
C ILE A 426 29.80 1.79 8.01
N ILE A 427 28.85 2.16 7.14
CA ILE A 427 28.93 3.42 6.39
C ILE A 427 28.29 4.62 7.08
N ILE A 428 27.48 4.45 8.12
CA ILE A 428 26.80 5.54 8.84
C ILE A 428 27.77 6.61 9.38
N LYS A 429 29.03 6.23 9.63
CA LYS A 429 30.11 7.15 10.05
C LYS A 429 30.43 8.22 9.00
N ARG A 430 30.00 8.04 7.75
CA ARG A 430 30.09 9.07 6.72
C ARG A 430 29.10 10.19 7.05
N LYS A 431 29.59 11.43 7.18
CA LYS A 431 28.79 12.64 7.43
C LYS A 431 27.90 13.02 6.23
N ASN A 432 26.92 12.17 5.91
CA ASN A 432 25.97 12.31 4.82
C ASN A 432 24.54 12.20 5.36
N TYR A 433 23.77 13.28 5.29
CA TYR A 433 22.42 13.33 5.85
C TYR A 433 21.41 12.47 5.11
N THR A 434 21.60 12.20 3.82
CA THR A 434 20.76 11.23 3.10
C THR A 434 20.98 9.83 3.66
N LEU A 435 22.22 9.49 4.00
CA LEU A 435 22.55 8.21 4.62
C LEU A 435 22.01 8.12 6.06
N TRP A 436 22.10 9.20 6.83
CA TRP A 436 21.49 9.27 8.16
C TRP A 436 19.97 9.12 8.10
N PHE A 437 19.31 9.79 7.15
CA PHE A 437 17.88 9.61 6.90
C PHE A 437 17.54 8.14 6.62
N ILE A 438 18.24 7.50 5.67
CA ILE A 438 18.02 6.08 5.35
C ILE A 438 18.22 5.21 6.61
N THR A 439 19.25 5.52 7.41
CA THR A 439 19.54 4.76 8.63
C THR A 439 18.44 4.90 9.67
N PHE A 440 18.00 6.13 9.96
CA PHE A 440 16.89 6.35 10.89
C PHE A 440 15.60 5.74 10.37
N ALA A 441 15.31 5.85 9.07
CA ALA A 441 14.14 5.22 8.47
C ALA A 441 14.14 3.70 8.66
N VAL A 442 15.27 3.02 8.42
CA VAL A 442 15.43 1.58 8.67
C VAL A 442 15.23 1.25 10.15
N LEU A 443 15.90 1.98 11.05
CA LEU A 443 15.80 1.72 12.49
C LEU A 443 14.38 1.93 13.02
N ILE A 444 13.73 3.04 12.69
CA ILE A 444 12.36 3.34 13.11
C ILE A 444 11.40 2.28 12.58
N SER A 445 11.55 1.89 11.30
CA SER A 445 10.71 0.87 10.67
C SER A 445 10.81 -0.51 11.34
N LEU A 446 11.99 -0.86 11.88
CA LEU A 446 12.20 -2.13 12.59
C LEU A 446 11.84 -2.04 14.07
N LEU A 447 12.07 -0.89 14.72
CA LEU A 447 11.88 -0.72 16.16
C LEU A 447 10.43 -0.52 16.54
N ILE A 448 9.64 0.24 15.77
CA ILE A 448 8.24 0.51 16.14
C ILE A 448 7.43 -0.80 16.34
N PRO A 449 7.47 -1.78 15.41
CA PRO A 449 6.75 -3.05 15.58
C PRO A 449 7.22 -3.90 16.76
N LEU A 450 8.47 -3.72 17.21
CA LEU A 450 9.03 -4.47 18.33
C LEU A 450 8.68 -3.85 19.69
N LEU A 451 8.27 -2.57 19.72
CA LEU A 451 8.07 -1.80 20.94
C LEU A 451 6.59 -1.44 21.18
N PHE A 452 5.78 -1.38 20.12
CA PHE A 452 4.42 -0.86 20.20
C PHE A 452 3.40 -1.76 19.49
N ASN A 453 2.15 -1.64 19.89
CA ASN A 453 0.97 -2.13 19.18
C ASN A 453 0.03 -0.97 18.85
N LEU A 454 -0.82 -1.12 17.84
CA LEU A 454 -1.93 -0.17 17.62
C LEU A 454 -3.13 -0.58 18.48
N ARG A 455 -3.82 0.40 19.07
CA ARG A 455 -4.99 0.17 19.94
C ARG A 455 -6.08 -0.68 19.28
N ASN A 456 -6.41 -0.40 18.02
CA ASN A 456 -7.53 -1.02 17.32
C ASN A 456 -7.15 -2.30 16.54
N SER A 457 -5.86 -2.53 16.30
CA SER A 457 -5.36 -3.73 15.61
C SER A 457 -3.88 -3.90 15.86
N ALA A 458 -3.53 -4.73 16.85
CA ALA A 458 -2.13 -4.98 17.22
C ALA A 458 -1.29 -5.47 16.03
N PHE A 459 -1.86 -6.35 15.19
CA PHE A 459 -1.19 -6.93 14.03
C PHE A 459 -0.79 -5.90 12.96
N ASN A 460 -1.54 -4.80 12.82
CA ASN A 460 -1.27 -3.79 11.80
C ASN A 460 0.05 -3.03 12.03
N ILE A 461 0.65 -3.10 13.23
CA ILE A 461 1.96 -2.49 13.49
C ILE A 461 3.05 -3.07 12.58
N ILE A 462 2.92 -4.31 12.10
CA ILE A 462 3.95 -4.93 11.27
C ILE A 462 4.18 -4.19 9.94
N GLN A 463 3.22 -3.39 9.49
CA GLN A 463 3.27 -2.66 8.22
C GLN A 463 4.38 -1.58 8.17
N PHE A 464 5.06 -1.27 9.28
CA PHE A 464 6.28 -0.48 9.28
C PHE A 464 7.48 -1.24 8.68
N THR A 465 7.60 -2.55 8.91
CA THR A 465 8.78 -3.36 8.55
C THR A 465 9.11 -3.38 7.04
N PRO A 466 8.13 -3.47 6.12
CA PRO A 466 8.41 -3.48 4.68
C PRO A 466 9.24 -2.29 4.16
N TYR A 467 9.13 -1.12 4.80
CA TYR A 467 9.95 0.06 4.45
C TYR A 467 11.44 -0.19 4.70
N ALA A 468 11.80 -0.84 5.82
CA ALA A 468 13.17 -1.28 6.06
C ALA A 468 13.62 -2.31 5.02
N LEU A 469 12.77 -3.28 4.68
CA LEU A 469 13.11 -4.33 3.71
C LEU A 469 13.46 -3.76 2.33
N VAL A 470 12.72 -2.76 1.86
CA VAL A 470 13.01 -2.06 0.60
C VAL A 470 14.36 -1.34 0.67
N LEU A 471 14.61 -0.54 1.71
CA LEU A 471 15.85 0.22 1.85
C LEU A 471 17.08 -0.69 2.02
N LEU A 472 16.93 -1.78 2.77
CA LEU A 472 17.99 -2.75 3.00
C LEU A 472 18.31 -3.59 1.76
N ALA A 473 17.36 -3.83 0.86
CA ALA A 473 17.64 -4.43 -0.44
C ALA A 473 18.61 -3.55 -1.25
N VAL A 474 18.38 -2.23 -1.29
CA VAL A 474 19.29 -1.27 -1.94
C VAL A 474 20.67 -1.28 -1.29
N MET A 475 20.75 -1.24 0.04
CA MET A 475 22.03 -1.25 0.77
C MET A 475 22.80 -2.56 0.54
N SER A 476 22.10 -3.69 0.41
CA SER A 476 22.73 -4.99 0.16
C SER A 476 23.40 -5.05 -1.20
N VAL A 477 22.77 -4.47 -2.23
CA VAL A 477 23.38 -4.42 -3.57
C VAL A 477 24.66 -3.58 -3.54
N PHE A 478 24.65 -2.47 -2.80
CA PHE A 478 25.83 -1.62 -2.69
C PHE A 478 26.96 -2.30 -1.89
N PHE A 479 26.62 -3.12 -0.89
CA PHE A 479 27.57 -4.00 -0.23
C PHE A 479 28.18 -5.01 -1.22
N LEU A 480 27.35 -5.70 -2.00
CA LEU A 480 27.81 -6.66 -3.02
C LEU A 480 28.71 -6.01 -4.07
N GLU A 481 28.39 -4.79 -4.51
CA GLU A 481 29.23 -4.04 -5.43
C GLU A 481 30.64 -3.82 -4.87
N LYS A 482 30.74 -3.38 -3.60
CA LYS A 482 32.03 -3.16 -2.95
C LYS A 482 32.83 -4.45 -2.81
N ILE A 483 32.19 -5.53 -2.38
CA ILE A 483 32.85 -6.83 -2.26
C ILE A 483 33.32 -7.35 -3.63
N TYR A 484 32.49 -7.24 -4.66
CA TYR A 484 32.84 -7.64 -6.02
C TYR A 484 34.08 -6.90 -6.52
N PHE A 485 34.15 -5.58 -6.35
CA PHE A 485 35.32 -4.81 -6.78
C PHE A 485 36.58 -5.15 -5.98
N ILE A 486 36.46 -5.33 -4.65
CA ILE A 486 37.59 -5.75 -3.81
C ILE A 486 38.13 -7.13 -4.25
N LEU A 487 37.24 -8.09 -4.51
CA LEU A 487 37.63 -9.41 -4.98
C LEU A 487 38.23 -9.37 -6.38
N SER A 488 37.67 -8.56 -7.29
CA SER A 488 38.19 -8.39 -8.64
C SER A 488 39.61 -7.80 -8.63
N GLN A 489 39.90 -6.83 -7.76
CA GLN A 489 41.25 -6.27 -7.59
C GLN A 489 42.25 -7.29 -7.06
N LYS A 490 41.79 -8.27 -6.27
CA LYS A 490 42.61 -9.37 -5.74
C LYS A 490 42.70 -10.57 -6.69
N GLY A 491 42.28 -10.45 -7.95
CA GLY A 491 42.26 -11.55 -8.93
C GLY A 491 41.18 -12.61 -8.68
N LYS A 492 40.30 -12.43 -7.69
CA LYS A 492 39.24 -13.39 -7.29
C LYS A 492 37.87 -13.02 -7.87
N LYS A 493 37.83 -12.53 -9.11
CA LYS A 493 36.60 -12.06 -9.77
C LYS A 493 35.51 -13.14 -9.83
N LEU A 494 35.88 -14.39 -10.08
CA LEU A 494 34.95 -15.53 -10.13
C LEU A 494 34.20 -15.71 -8.80
N LEU A 495 34.90 -15.60 -7.67
CA LEU A 495 34.28 -15.68 -6.35
C LEU A 495 33.24 -14.57 -6.15
N GLY A 496 33.52 -13.36 -6.61
CA GLY A 496 32.55 -12.25 -6.57
C GLY A 496 31.29 -12.53 -7.39
N ILE A 497 31.43 -13.14 -8.57
CA ILE A 497 30.28 -13.55 -9.42
C ILE A 497 29.48 -14.66 -8.74
N VAL A 498 30.14 -15.66 -8.17
CA VAL A 498 29.50 -16.75 -7.42
C VAL A 498 28.71 -16.19 -6.24
N MET A 499 29.29 -15.25 -5.47
CA MET A 499 28.59 -14.61 -4.35
C MET A 499 27.32 -13.87 -4.79
N ILE A 500 27.38 -13.08 -5.88
CA ILE A 500 26.20 -12.40 -6.44
C ILE A 500 25.14 -13.42 -6.87
N SER A 501 25.56 -14.50 -7.52
CA SER A 501 24.66 -15.56 -8.00
C SER A 501 23.95 -16.27 -6.84
N VAL A 502 24.69 -16.64 -5.79
CA VAL A 502 24.13 -17.21 -4.55
C VAL A 502 23.13 -16.23 -3.93
N PHE A 503 23.45 -14.95 -3.88
CA PHE A 503 22.56 -13.94 -3.32
C PHE A 503 21.22 -13.84 -4.08
N ILE A 504 21.27 -13.91 -5.41
CA ILE A 504 20.07 -13.95 -6.27
C ILE A 504 19.26 -15.22 -5.97
N ILE A 505 19.91 -16.38 -5.94
CA ILE A 505 19.25 -17.68 -5.69
C ILE A 505 18.56 -17.70 -4.33
N LEU A 506 19.21 -17.19 -3.28
CA LEU A 506 18.65 -17.16 -1.92
C LEU A 506 17.52 -16.14 -1.74
N SER A 507 17.42 -15.16 -2.65
CA SER A 507 16.45 -14.07 -2.55
C SER A 507 15.06 -14.47 -3.08
N VAL A 508 14.99 -15.31 -4.10
CA VAL A 508 13.77 -15.57 -4.90
C VAL A 508 12.74 -16.57 -4.32
N PRO A 509 13.11 -17.69 -3.64
CA PRO A 509 12.22 -18.84 -3.44
C PRO A 509 10.86 -18.55 -2.80
N VAL A 510 10.83 -17.65 -1.81
CA VAL A 510 9.60 -17.31 -1.07
C VAL A 510 8.59 -16.57 -1.92
N ASN A 511 9.05 -15.63 -2.74
CA ASN A 511 8.14 -14.91 -3.63
C ASN A 511 7.57 -15.85 -4.70
N VAL A 512 8.37 -16.79 -5.22
CA VAL A 512 7.89 -17.80 -6.17
C VAL A 512 6.83 -18.70 -5.53
N LYS A 513 7.10 -19.28 -4.33
CA LYS A 513 6.11 -20.11 -3.64
C LYS A 513 4.81 -19.35 -3.38
N ASN A 514 4.88 -18.10 -2.91
CA ASN A 514 3.69 -17.30 -2.62
C ASN A 514 2.86 -16.98 -3.86
N VAL A 515 3.50 -16.70 -5.00
CA VAL A 515 2.77 -16.47 -6.26
C VAL A 515 2.08 -17.74 -6.71
N LEU A 516 2.81 -18.86 -6.76
CA LEU A 516 2.27 -20.14 -7.21
C LEU A 516 1.10 -20.58 -6.31
N SER A 517 1.24 -20.48 -4.97
CA SER A 517 0.18 -20.85 -4.05
C SER A 517 -1.09 -20.00 -4.21
N LYS A 518 -0.94 -18.69 -4.44
CA LYS A 518 -2.06 -17.77 -4.72
C LYS A 518 -2.69 -18.01 -6.10
N LEU A 519 -1.93 -18.51 -7.07
CA LEU A 519 -2.46 -18.85 -8.39
C LEU A 519 -3.26 -20.16 -8.36
N ASP A 520 -2.77 -21.17 -7.63
CA ASP A 520 -3.36 -22.51 -7.55
C ASP A 520 -4.63 -22.56 -6.70
N LYS A 521 -4.67 -21.80 -5.60
CA LYS A 521 -5.82 -21.76 -4.68
C LYS A 521 -6.35 -20.32 -4.57
N PRO A 522 -7.16 -19.85 -5.54
CA PRO A 522 -7.85 -18.59 -5.37
C PRO A 522 -8.96 -18.77 -4.33
N GLY A 523 -8.62 -18.67 -3.05
CA GLY A 523 -9.58 -18.80 -1.93
C GLY A 523 -10.61 -17.66 -1.85
N ASP A 524 -10.41 -16.62 -2.66
CA ASP A 524 -11.15 -15.37 -2.63
C ASP A 524 -11.97 -15.22 -3.91
N SER A 525 -13.25 -15.60 -3.85
CA SER A 525 -14.17 -15.51 -4.99
C SER A 525 -15.60 -15.23 -4.54
N ILE A 526 -16.40 -14.65 -5.45
CA ILE A 526 -17.83 -14.39 -5.25
C ILE A 526 -18.60 -15.15 -6.32
N ILE A 527 -19.71 -15.78 -5.95
CA ILE A 527 -20.57 -16.49 -6.90
C ILE A 527 -21.28 -15.50 -7.84
N GLU A 528 -21.53 -15.93 -9.07
CA GLU A 528 -22.15 -15.10 -10.12
C GLU A 528 -23.52 -14.56 -9.72
N GLU A 529 -24.32 -15.35 -9.02
CA GLU A 529 -25.66 -14.98 -8.57
C GLU A 529 -25.63 -13.81 -7.57
N GLU A 530 -24.58 -13.73 -6.74
CA GLU A 530 -24.39 -12.56 -5.86
C GLU A 530 -23.96 -11.34 -6.68
N ILE A 531 -23.05 -11.50 -7.64
CA ILE A 531 -22.63 -10.38 -8.50
C ILE A 531 -23.81 -9.81 -9.29
N GLU A 532 -24.70 -10.66 -9.80
CA GLU A 532 -25.94 -10.24 -10.48
C GLU A 532 -26.84 -9.41 -9.54
N ALA A 533 -27.09 -9.89 -8.32
CA ALA A 533 -27.89 -9.18 -7.33
C ALA A 533 -27.27 -7.84 -6.92
N LEU A 534 -25.95 -7.78 -6.76
CA LEU A 534 -25.24 -6.56 -6.40
C LEU A 534 -25.22 -5.55 -7.55
N ASN A 535 -25.14 -6.01 -8.80
CA ASN A 535 -25.30 -5.15 -9.98
C ASN A 535 -26.73 -4.62 -10.09
N PHE A 536 -27.74 -5.43 -9.76
CA PHE A 536 -29.12 -4.94 -9.66
C PHE A 536 -29.23 -3.78 -8.65
N LEU A 537 -28.66 -3.92 -7.44
CA LEU A 537 -28.61 -2.83 -6.46
C LEU A 537 -27.92 -1.59 -7.03
N LYS A 538 -26.82 -1.76 -7.76
CA LYS A 538 -26.06 -0.67 -8.37
C LYS A 538 -26.84 0.11 -9.43
N GLU A 539 -27.64 -0.59 -10.24
CA GLU A 539 -28.30 0.00 -11.41
C GLU A 539 -29.70 0.53 -11.11
N TYR A 540 -30.44 -0.13 -10.21
CA TYR A 540 -31.88 0.11 -10.02
C TYR A 540 -32.25 0.75 -8.67
N THR A 541 -31.28 1.12 -7.83
CA THR A 541 -31.54 1.79 -6.53
C THR A 541 -30.87 3.16 -6.44
N ASN A 542 -31.23 3.99 -5.47
CA ASN A 542 -30.62 5.31 -5.29
C ASN A 542 -29.29 5.21 -4.52
N LEU A 543 -28.34 6.10 -4.82
CA LEU A 543 -27.03 6.15 -4.14
C LEU A 543 -27.11 6.36 -2.62
N GLN A 544 -28.21 6.94 -2.12
CA GLN A 544 -28.41 7.20 -0.70
C GLN A 544 -29.10 6.04 0.03
N ASP A 545 -29.59 5.03 -0.70
CA ASP A 545 -30.27 3.89 -0.11
C ASP A 545 -29.30 3.07 0.75
N ILE A 546 -29.81 2.62 1.91
CA ILE A 546 -29.07 1.79 2.85
C ILE A 546 -29.58 0.36 2.73
N VAL A 547 -28.65 -0.56 2.50
CA VAL A 547 -28.88 -1.99 2.43
C VAL A 547 -28.59 -2.61 3.80
N LEU A 548 -29.53 -3.40 4.31
CA LEU A 548 -29.32 -4.28 5.44
C LEU A 548 -28.91 -5.67 4.94
N ILE A 549 -27.85 -6.20 5.50
CA ILE A 549 -27.39 -7.57 5.25
C ILE A 549 -27.72 -8.41 6.48
N HIS A 550 -28.19 -9.63 6.29
CA HIS A 550 -28.41 -10.55 7.39
C HIS A 550 -27.06 -11.17 7.86
N PRO A 551 -26.54 -10.82 9.07
CA PRO A 551 -25.13 -11.00 9.43
C PRO A 551 -24.73 -12.43 9.78
N LYS A 552 -25.68 -13.37 9.95
CA LYS A 552 -25.37 -14.77 10.28
C LYS A 552 -24.98 -15.63 9.07
N ILE A 553 -25.15 -15.12 7.83
CA ILE A 553 -25.10 -15.98 6.63
C ILE A 553 -23.72 -16.01 5.96
N PHE A 554 -22.89 -14.99 6.19
CA PHE A 554 -21.66 -14.83 5.42
C PHE A 554 -20.49 -15.45 6.16
N SER A 555 -19.86 -16.44 5.52
CA SER A 555 -18.61 -17.05 6.00
C SER A 555 -17.39 -16.16 5.79
N GLN A 556 -17.53 -15.09 5.01
CA GLN A 556 -16.47 -14.13 4.67
C GLN A 556 -16.91 -12.71 5.03
N ASP A 557 -15.95 -11.79 5.13
CA ASP A 557 -16.24 -10.38 5.33
C ASP A 557 -17.09 -9.82 4.17
N THR A 558 -18.21 -9.17 4.49
CA THR A 558 -19.19 -8.67 3.52
C THR A 558 -18.85 -7.31 2.91
N ILE A 559 -17.62 -6.81 3.10
CA ILE A 559 -17.17 -5.55 2.50
C ILE A 559 -17.20 -5.54 0.97
N TYR A 560 -17.30 -6.70 0.31
CA TYR A 560 -17.52 -6.78 -1.13
C TYR A 560 -18.90 -6.27 -1.57
N ILE A 561 -19.91 -6.32 -0.70
CA ILE A 561 -21.26 -5.85 -1.01
C ILE A 561 -21.27 -4.35 -1.33
N PRO A 562 -20.77 -3.44 -0.48
CA PRO A 562 -20.65 -2.03 -0.83
C PRO A 562 -19.64 -1.78 -1.96
N ALA A 563 -18.62 -2.64 -2.14
CA ALA A 563 -17.65 -2.50 -3.21
C ALA A 563 -18.24 -2.73 -4.61
N VAL A 564 -19.05 -3.78 -4.78
CA VAL A 564 -19.67 -4.15 -6.07
C VAL A 564 -20.91 -3.30 -6.32
N SER A 565 -21.80 -3.20 -5.32
CA SER A 565 -23.08 -2.48 -5.47
C SER A 565 -22.94 -0.96 -5.50
N GLU A 566 -21.83 -0.41 -4.98
CA GLU A 566 -21.68 1.02 -4.72
C GLU A 566 -22.87 1.59 -3.91
N ARG A 567 -23.41 0.78 -2.99
CA ARG A 567 -24.47 1.19 -2.06
C ARG A 567 -23.99 1.09 -0.63
N ARG A 568 -24.55 1.94 0.22
CA ARG A 568 -24.22 1.96 1.64
C ARG A 568 -24.86 0.77 2.31
N VAL A 569 -24.12 0.19 3.24
CA VAL A 569 -24.58 -0.96 4.02
C VAL A 569 -24.63 -0.56 5.48
N TYR A 570 -25.73 -0.92 6.15
CA TYR A 570 -25.93 -0.57 7.55
C TYR A 570 -24.77 -1.07 8.44
N LEU A 571 -24.31 -2.30 8.22
CA LEU A 571 -23.07 -2.84 8.79
C LEU A 571 -22.47 -3.88 7.84
N ALA A 572 -21.40 -3.53 7.13
CA ALA A 572 -20.73 -4.39 6.14
C ALA A 572 -19.49 -5.12 6.68
N SER A 573 -18.76 -4.55 7.64
CA SER A 573 -17.56 -5.21 8.19
C SER A 573 -17.30 -4.80 9.63
N LEU A 574 -17.26 -5.78 10.52
CA LEU A 574 -16.84 -5.56 11.92
C LEU A 574 -15.36 -5.17 11.98
N GLY A 575 -14.52 -5.88 11.21
CA GLY A 575 -13.07 -5.71 11.22
C GLY A 575 -12.66 -4.30 10.81
N TYR A 576 -13.18 -3.80 9.68
CA TYR A 576 -12.85 -2.44 9.22
C TYR A 576 -13.49 -1.35 10.07
N ALA A 577 -14.69 -1.56 10.60
CA ALA A 577 -15.28 -0.64 11.57
C ALA A 577 -14.37 -0.47 12.79
N ILE A 578 -13.91 -1.56 13.40
CA ILE A 578 -13.00 -1.52 14.56
C ILE A 578 -11.65 -0.88 14.18
N GLN A 579 -11.05 -1.28 13.06
CA GLN A 579 -9.76 -0.74 12.61
C GLN A 579 -9.80 0.78 12.38
N THR A 580 -10.95 1.31 11.97
CA THR A 580 -11.17 2.75 11.76
C THR A 580 -11.65 3.49 13.03
N GLY A 581 -11.70 2.80 14.17
CA GLY A 581 -12.00 3.38 15.49
C GLY A 581 -13.48 3.44 15.84
N LEU A 582 -14.33 2.63 15.19
CA LEU A 582 -15.76 2.54 15.46
C LEU A 582 -16.09 1.36 16.38
N TYR A 583 -17.28 1.39 16.99
CA TYR A 583 -17.80 0.37 17.88
C TYR A 583 -19.00 -0.35 17.23
N PRO A 584 -18.77 -1.37 16.38
CA PRO A 584 -19.85 -2.00 15.61
C PRO A 584 -20.76 -2.93 16.40
N GLU A 585 -20.43 -3.26 17.65
CA GLU A 585 -21.18 -4.23 18.45
C GLU A 585 -22.62 -3.77 18.75
N ASP A 586 -22.86 -2.46 18.87
CA ASP A 586 -24.22 -1.92 19.07
C ASP A 586 -25.10 -2.20 17.86
N ARG A 587 -24.62 -1.89 16.64
CA ARG A 587 -25.36 -2.21 15.40
C ARG A 587 -25.53 -3.71 15.21
N ARG A 588 -24.52 -4.50 15.57
CA ARG A 588 -24.61 -5.96 15.52
C ARG A 588 -25.71 -6.49 16.44
N LYS A 589 -25.83 -5.93 17.64
CA LYS A 589 -26.90 -6.24 18.59
C LYS A 589 -28.25 -5.80 18.04
N GLU A 590 -28.37 -4.58 17.55
CA GLU A 590 -29.62 -4.07 16.96
C GLU A 590 -30.11 -4.94 15.79
N ILE A 591 -29.21 -5.40 14.92
CA ILE A 591 -29.58 -6.31 13.82
C ILE A 591 -30.09 -7.65 14.38
N LYS A 592 -29.43 -8.19 15.41
CA LYS A 592 -29.85 -9.44 16.05
C LYS A 592 -31.25 -9.29 16.68
N ASP A 593 -31.49 -8.17 17.34
CA ASP A 593 -32.78 -7.88 17.99
C ASP A 593 -33.88 -7.68 16.92
N PHE A 594 -33.57 -7.00 15.80
CA PHE A 594 -34.48 -6.86 14.66
C PHE A 594 -34.93 -8.21 14.09
N ILE A 595 -34.00 -9.16 13.93
CA ILE A 595 -34.30 -10.51 13.43
C ILE A 595 -35.22 -11.29 14.38
N GLN A 596 -35.23 -10.96 15.68
CA GLN A 596 -36.04 -11.65 16.69
C GLN A 596 -37.42 -10.99 16.91
N GLN A 597 -37.54 -9.69 16.67
CA GLN A 597 -38.71 -8.89 17.05
C GLN A 597 -39.59 -8.43 15.87
N ASP A 598 -39.20 -8.72 14.63
CA ASP A 598 -39.95 -8.39 13.40
C ASP A 598 -40.39 -6.92 13.30
N SER A 599 -39.54 -5.97 13.73
CA SER A 599 -39.93 -4.57 13.86
C SER A 599 -39.72 -3.76 12.58
N ALA A 600 -40.82 -3.33 11.93
CA ALA A 600 -40.78 -2.37 10.81
C ALA A 600 -40.23 -0.98 11.24
N GLU A 601 -40.34 -0.64 12.53
CA GLU A 601 -39.81 0.60 13.09
C GLU A 601 -38.28 0.65 12.98
N PHE A 602 -37.58 -0.47 13.21
CA PHE A 602 -36.13 -0.57 13.06
C PHE A 602 -35.66 -0.14 11.67
N LEU A 603 -36.36 -0.62 10.63
CA LEU A 603 -36.03 -0.29 9.25
C LEU A 603 -36.26 1.20 8.96
N THR A 604 -37.32 1.81 9.51
CA THR A 604 -37.61 3.24 9.31
C THR A 604 -36.61 4.13 10.07
N LYS A 605 -36.34 3.80 11.34
CA LYS A 605 -35.39 4.51 12.20
C LYS A 605 -33.98 4.54 11.58
N ASN A 606 -33.55 3.42 11.01
CA ASN A 606 -32.22 3.29 10.41
C ASN A 606 -32.18 3.59 8.91
N LYS A 607 -33.29 4.07 8.33
CA LYS A 607 -33.42 4.43 6.90
C LYS A 607 -33.02 3.29 5.96
N ILE A 608 -33.35 2.05 6.32
CA ILE A 608 -33.06 0.86 5.53
C ILE A 608 -34.12 0.75 4.44
N THR A 609 -33.68 0.80 3.19
CA THR A 609 -34.56 0.71 2.00
C THR A 609 -34.63 -0.72 1.48
N TYR A 610 -33.50 -1.46 1.55
CA TYR A 610 -33.39 -2.80 1.01
C TYR A 610 -32.83 -3.79 2.02
N ILE A 611 -33.27 -5.04 1.95
CA ILE A 611 -32.65 -6.17 2.66
C ILE A 611 -32.06 -7.13 1.62
N TYR A 612 -30.77 -7.38 1.74
CA TYR A 612 -30.04 -8.37 0.96
C TYR A 612 -30.07 -9.72 1.70
N TYR A 613 -30.67 -10.72 1.08
CA TYR A 613 -30.92 -12.02 1.69
C TYR A 613 -30.36 -13.16 0.83
N LEU A 614 -29.55 -14.02 1.45
CA LEU A 614 -29.06 -15.25 0.83
C LEU A 614 -29.99 -16.41 1.21
N LYS A 615 -30.48 -17.15 0.20
CA LYS A 615 -31.44 -18.27 0.40
C LYS A 615 -30.88 -19.46 1.19
N THR A 616 -29.59 -19.49 1.47
CA THR A 616 -28.95 -20.52 2.29
C THR A 616 -29.09 -20.25 3.79
N ASP A 617 -29.80 -19.20 4.21
CA ASP A 617 -30.04 -18.91 5.62
C ASP A 617 -30.93 -19.98 6.27
N PRO A 618 -30.45 -20.68 7.32
CA PRO A 618 -31.25 -21.67 8.05
C PRO A 618 -32.46 -21.05 8.79
N LEU A 619 -32.51 -19.73 8.95
CA LEU A 619 -33.66 -19.00 9.49
C LEU A 619 -34.58 -18.50 8.37
N ASP A 620 -34.93 -19.34 7.39
CA ASP A 620 -35.93 -18.99 6.37
C ASP A 620 -37.27 -18.68 7.03
N THR A 621 -37.45 -17.42 7.44
CA THR A 621 -38.70 -16.87 7.99
C THR A 621 -39.78 -16.75 6.91
N GLY A 622 -39.47 -17.22 5.70
CA GLY A 622 -40.32 -17.22 4.53
C GLY A 622 -40.55 -15.82 3.98
N ALA A 623 -41.07 -15.76 2.75
CA ALA A 623 -41.55 -14.51 2.16
C ALA A 623 -42.58 -13.75 3.03
N GLY A 624 -43.21 -14.44 3.99
CA GLY A 624 -44.19 -13.87 4.92
C GLY A 624 -43.58 -12.84 5.88
N PHE A 625 -42.37 -13.07 6.42
CA PHE A 625 -41.72 -12.14 7.33
C PHE A 625 -41.45 -10.78 6.66
N TYR A 626 -40.82 -10.79 5.50
CA TYR A 626 -40.51 -9.56 4.76
C TYR A 626 -41.78 -8.82 4.29
N LYS A 627 -42.83 -9.55 3.92
CA LYS A 627 -44.13 -8.95 3.60
C LYS A 627 -44.78 -8.27 4.82
N LYS A 628 -44.68 -8.84 6.02
CA LYS A 628 -45.16 -8.19 7.27
C LYS A 628 -44.42 -6.88 7.56
N LEU A 629 -43.15 -6.78 7.14
CA LEU A 629 -42.35 -5.57 7.23
C LEU A 629 -42.67 -4.54 6.13
N GLY A 630 -43.67 -4.79 5.28
CA GLY A 630 -44.04 -3.93 4.15
C GLY A 630 -43.05 -3.98 2.99
N MET A 631 -42.29 -5.06 2.86
CA MET A 631 -41.30 -5.24 1.80
C MET A 631 -41.77 -6.23 0.75
N GLU A 632 -41.37 -6.00 -0.50
CA GLU A 632 -41.62 -6.86 -1.65
C GLU A 632 -40.30 -7.33 -2.28
N ALA A 633 -40.31 -8.52 -2.87
CA ALA A 633 -39.13 -9.04 -3.57
C ALA A 633 -38.97 -8.28 -4.88
N VAL A 634 -37.97 -7.41 -4.95
CA VAL A 634 -37.66 -6.58 -6.13
C VAL A 634 -36.64 -7.23 -7.05
N PHE A 635 -35.89 -8.20 -6.54
CA PHE A 635 -34.98 -9.06 -7.31
C PHE A 635 -34.93 -10.45 -6.69
N LYS A 636 -34.83 -11.48 -7.53
CA LYS A 636 -34.70 -12.87 -7.10
C LYS A 636 -34.00 -13.70 -8.18
N ASN A 637 -32.91 -14.36 -7.80
CA ASN A 637 -32.28 -15.42 -8.59
C ASN A 637 -32.14 -16.68 -7.73
N ASP A 638 -31.34 -17.66 -8.13
CA ASP A 638 -31.25 -18.95 -7.45
C ASP A 638 -30.71 -18.86 -6.02
N LYS A 639 -29.81 -17.92 -5.73
CA LYS A 639 -29.11 -17.82 -4.43
C LYS A 639 -29.49 -16.59 -3.61
N VAL A 640 -29.98 -15.53 -4.24
CA VAL A 640 -30.20 -14.23 -3.60
C VAL A 640 -31.63 -13.73 -3.82
N ILE A 641 -32.18 -13.08 -2.80
CA ILE A 641 -33.40 -12.28 -2.89
C ILE A 641 -33.09 -10.89 -2.33
N ILE A 642 -33.54 -9.85 -3.03
CA ILE A 642 -33.51 -8.48 -2.52
C ILE A 642 -34.95 -8.06 -2.23
N TRP A 643 -35.19 -7.69 -0.99
CA TRP A 643 -36.45 -7.13 -0.55
C TRP A 643 -36.35 -5.60 -0.54
N GLY A 644 -37.28 -4.92 -1.19
CA GLY A 644 -37.37 -3.46 -1.21
C GLY A 644 -38.65 -2.98 -0.53
N ARG A 645 -38.62 -1.78 0.06
CA ARG A 645 -39.84 -1.14 0.56
C ARG A 645 -40.73 -0.73 -0.62
N LYS A 646 -42.03 -0.98 -0.49
CA LYS A 646 -43.01 -0.43 -1.43
C LYS A 646 -43.07 1.08 -1.22
N TYR A 647 -42.55 1.87 -2.16
CA TYR A 647 -42.76 3.31 -2.13
C TYR A 647 -44.26 3.56 -2.35
N SER A 648 -44.96 4.01 -1.32
CA SER A 648 -46.23 4.72 -1.52
C SER A 648 -45.87 6.01 -2.25
N ASN A 649 -46.06 6.04 -3.57
CA ASN A 649 -45.98 7.26 -4.38
C ASN A 649 -46.88 8.35 -3.80
#